data_AF-A0AAW1DH57-F1
#
_entry.id   AF-A0AAW1DH57-F1
#
_cell.length_a   1.000
_cell.length_b   1.000
_cell.length_c   1.000
_cell.angle_alpha   90.00
_cell.angle_beta   90.00
_cell.angle_gamma   90.00
#
_symmetry.space_group_name_H-M   'P 1'
#
loop_
_entity.id
_entity.type
_entity.pdbx_description
1 polymer ?
#
loop_
_entity_poly.entity_id
_entity_poly.type
_entity_poly.pdbx_seq_one_letter_code
_entity_poly.pdbx_strand_id
1 'polypeptide(L)'
;MEEIVQGTNDSSILSKYSMITSGYDEDSYIKYFVHKKVKRAPLINLGYFVRSIIMTDVINYFCKISSKLPDVQIVSLGAGFDTTFFKTVSDYRNIRYFEIDLLGVVKRKIEIIAKNDILKEKITHSTNNMTIGDQNEFLSSNNYCIFSHDLNYLDGLDMKLRNYHFNYTLPTLIFSECAITYLEEQKSTNLICWLQNHIPKATFLIFEQINPDDAFGRVMISHFNKIQSPIKSVQIYKTLGAQIQRYLSCGWNWCRGVSALQMLYSLRSASSLWNTLKREPFDEFEEWHLKCCHYALIIASNAENSSLWNTYLPNITSQNSYIEFQTYSWKEIPNMVVERFGHSCSLITETDCLIIGGFGNEDKKHSRISTVLHLSFENFSVRTMDILNVENESKPVWNCMYSTCTKISHDKFIIYGGRASPLKPVNSKPWICLLNWMEEDKVGNILPVLQGPTSTGEQEPSPRWRHSAVLIKPNKILIFGGLTIGLKVLGDLWELIISVDSNGKNSIHWNELHTTDSEAPPSCFSHSAAVENETMYISGGLNDNILPLDHLWTYHTLVGWKKIKTVPSLNPRYGHTSHITPDRKLLLLGGVNINERNQPGLTIICLKSFVVTDYSLMPTELEYPTLMLHNHSSIYQNKENSLYIIGGGGNCFSFGTYLNHYVVHLKI
;
A
#
# COMPACT_ATOMS: atom_id res chain seq x y z
N MET A 1 28.14 -7.25 12.12
CA MET A 1 26.76 -7.61 11.74
C MET A 1 25.78 -7.25 12.85
N GLU A 2 26.06 -7.62 14.12
CA GLU A 2 25.22 -7.28 15.27
C GLU A 2 24.94 -5.77 15.43
N GLU A 3 25.95 -4.89 15.35
CA GLU A 3 25.74 -3.43 15.47
C GLU A 3 24.78 -2.86 14.41
N ILE A 4 24.78 -3.44 13.19
CA ILE A 4 23.93 -2.98 12.09
C ILE A 4 22.48 -3.41 12.33
N VAL A 5 22.26 -4.66 12.76
CA VAL A 5 20.94 -5.15 13.16
C VAL A 5 20.42 -4.38 14.36
N GLN A 6 21.27 -4.03 15.33
CA GLN A 6 20.91 -3.12 16.43
C GLN A 6 20.48 -1.73 15.93
N GLY A 7 21.06 -1.24 14.82
CA GLY A 7 20.63 0.00 14.16
C GLY A 7 19.18 -0.02 13.65
N THR A 8 18.59 -1.21 13.41
CA THR A 8 17.18 -1.34 13.02
C THR A 8 16.24 -0.92 14.16
N ASN A 9 16.64 -1.14 15.42
CA ASN A 9 15.93 -0.63 16.60
C ASN A 9 15.83 0.90 16.53
N ASP A 10 16.95 1.58 16.27
CA ASP A 10 17.02 3.04 16.28
C ASP A 10 16.20 3.64 15.14
N SER A 11 16.15 2.98 13.97
CA SER A 11 15.27 3.40 12.86
C SER A 11 13.79 3.19 13.16
N SER A 12 13.44 2.04 13.75
CA SER A 12 12.06 1.66 14.10
C SER A 12 11.48 2.57 15.18
N ILE A 13 12.22 2.81 16.26
CA ILE A 13 11.74 3.65 17.37
C ILE A 13 11.53 5.10 16.96
N LEU A 14 12.38 5.63 16.08
CA LEU A 14 12.20 6.97 15.50
C LEU A 14 10.93 7.07 14.64
N SER A 15 10.55 5.98 13.97
CA SER A 15 9.36 5.94 13.12
C SER A 15 8.08 5.74 13.95
N LYS A 16 8.13 4.91 15.00
CA LYS A 16 7.08 4.86 16.04
C LYS A 16 6.90 6.24 16.68
N TYR A 17 7.98 6.93 17.05
CA TYR A 17 7.91 8.27 17.66
C TYR A 17 7.33 9.32 16.71
N SER A 18 7.74 9.35 15.43
CA SER A 18 7.14 10.20 14.41
C SER A 18 5.62 9.99 14.33
N MET A 19 5.17 8.73 14.25
CA MET A 19 3.76 8.34 14.20
C MET A 19 2.97 8.86 15.42
N ILE A 20 3.53 8.72 16.64
CA ILE A 20 2.91 9.24 17.87
C ILE A 20 2.85 10.77 17.86
N THR A 21 3.93 11.45 17.49
CA THR A 21 3.95 12.93 17.44
C THR A 21 3.07 13.52 16.33
N SER A 22 2.79 12.76 15.27
CA SER A 22 1.77 13.10 14.25
C SER A 22 0.34 12.73 14.70
N GLY A 23 0.16 12.19 15.91
CA GLY A 23 -1.13 11.97 16.56
C GLY A 23 -1.88 10.72 16.09
N TYR A 24 -1.22 9.73 15.50
CA TYR A 24 -1.89 8.51 15.03
C TYR A 24 -2.25 7.53 16.17
N ASP A 25 -1.45 7.50 17.22
CA ASP A 25 -1.63 6.65 18.41
C ASP A 25 -1.03 7.41 19.61
N GLU A 26 -1.26 6.90 20.82
CA GLU A 26 -0.82 7.52 22.08
C GLU A 26 0.25 6.68 22.76
N ASP A 27 1.38 7.29 23.08
CA ASP A 27 2.42 6.67 23.90
C ASP A 27 3.22 7.76 24.63
N SER A 28 3.04 7.84 25.94
CA SER A 28 3.70 8.85 26.78
C SER A 28 5.16 8.51 27.10
N TYR A 29 5.60 7.28 26.84
CA TYR A 29 6.90 6.74 27.26
C TYR A 29 7.92 6.70 26.13
N ILE A 30 7.49 6.53 24.88
CA ILE A 30 8.39 6.40 23.73
C ILE A 30 9.36 7.57 23.58
N LYS A 31 8.96 8.76 24.03
CA LYS A 31 9.78 9.98 24.02
C LYS A 31 11.09 9.85 24.83
N TYR A 32 11.13 8.94 25.81
CA TYR A 32 12.33 8.70 26.62
C TYR A 32 13.34 7.79 25.93
N PHE A 33 12.91 7.04 24.91
CA PHE A 33 13.74 6.08 24.20
C PHE A 33 14.21 6.57 22.82
N VAL A 34 13.99 7.84 22.49
CA VAL A 34 14.46 8.46 21.26
C VAL A 34 15.49 9.54 21.56
N HIS A 35 16.57 9.54 20.78
CA HIS A 35 17.65 10.53 20.91
C HIS A 35 17.36 11.83 20.16
N LYS A 36 16.40 11.83 19.23
CA LYS A 36 16.02 13.01 18.43
C LYS A 36 14.57 12.92 17.96
N LYS A 37 13.98 14.08 17.67
CA LYS A 37 12.70 14.16 16.97
C LYS A 37 12.92 13.96 15.46
N VAL A 38 12.06 13.18 14.83
CA VAL A 38 12.08 12.94 13.38
C VAL A 38 10.65 13.04 12.87
N LYS A 39 10.49 13.65 11.69
CA LYS A 39 9.24 13.60 10.92
C LYS A 39 9.42 12.62 9.77
N ARG A 40 8.55 11.62 9.68
CA ARG A 40 8.47 10.68 8.56
C ARG A 40 7.36 11.10 7.59
N ALA A 41 7.37 10.53 6.39
CA ALA A 41 6.29 10.68 5.43
C ALA A 41 4.98 10.06 5.97
N PRO A 42 3.81 10.58 5.58
CA PRO A 42 2.52 10.05 6.03
C PRO A 42 2.35 8.55 5.81
N LEU A 43 2.79 8.03 4.65
CA LEU A 43 2.80 6.59 4.36
C LEU A 43 3.58 5.77 5.40
N ILE A 44 4.72 6.29 5.87
CA ILE A 44 5.53 5.64 6.90
C ILE A 44 4.79 5.66 8.24
N ASN A 45 4.26 6.82 8.65
CA ASN A 45 3.49 6.96 9.88
C ASN A 45 2.28 6.01 9.90
N LEU A 46 1.52 5.93 8.81
CA LEU A 46 0.38 5.02 8.66
C LEU A 46 0.79 3.55 8.75
N GLY A 47 1.90 3.15 8.14
CA GLY A 47 2.36 1.77 8.27
C GLY A 47 2.79 1.41 9.69
N TYR A 48 3.42 2.35 10.43
CA TYR A 48 3.73 2.16 11.85
C TYR A 48 2.50 2.23 12.74
N PHE A 49 1.48 3.02 12.39
CA PHE A 49 0.19 3.01 13.06
C PHE A 49 -0.45 1.62 12.98
N VAL A 50 -0.53 1.03 11.77
CA VAL A 50 -1.07 -0.33 11.58
C VAL A 50 -0.32 -1.35 12.43
N ARG A 51 1.01 -1.29 12.43
CA ARG A 51 1.87 -2.14 13.29
C ARG A 51 1.54 -1.95 14.77
N SER A 52 1.49 -0.70 15.25
CA SER A 52 1.22 -0.35 16.65
C SER A 52 -0.15 -0.83 17.11
N ILE A 53 -1.21 -0.58 16.35
CA ILE A 53 -2.57 -0.93 16.77
C ILE A 53 -2.80 -2.44 16.78
N ILE A 54 -2.22 -3.19 15.84
CA ILE A 54 -2.35 -4.65 15.80
C ILE A 54 -1.66 -5.24 17.03
N MET A 55 -0.41 -4.86 17.28
CA MET A 55 0.35 -5.38 18.42
C MET A 55 -0.25 -4.95 19.77
N THR A 56 -0.66 -3.69 19.89
CA THR A 56 -1.31 -3.18 21.10
C THR A 56 -2.64 -3.90 21.35
N ASP A 57 -3.45 -4.14 20.33
CA ASP A 57 -4.75 -4.80 20.48
C ASP A 57 -4.60 -6.26 20.90
N VAL A 58 -3.74 -7.04 20.23
CA VAL A 58 -3.55 -8.46 20.53
C VAL A 58 -2.93 -8.70 21.91
N ILE A 59 -2.00 -7.83 22.34
CA ILE A 59 -1.39 -7.91 23.68
C ILE A 59 -2.42 -7.47 24.73
N ASN A 60 -3.20 -6.42 24.48
CA ASN A 60 -4.30 -6.04 25.38
C ASN A 60 -5.34 -7.14 25.53
N TYR A 61 -5.66 -7.85 24.44
CA TYR A 61 -6.56 -8.99 24.49
C TYR A 61 -6.02 -10.05 25.45
N PHE A 62 -4.74 -10.42 25.34
CA PHE A 62 -4.10 -11.33 26.29
C PHE A 62 -4.16 -10.84 27.74
N CYS A 63 -3.75 -9.60 28.01
CA CYS A 63 -3.76 -9.05 29.37
C CYS A 63 -5.16 -9.06 30.00
N LYS A 64 -6.19 -8.76 29.21
CA LYS A 64 -7.58 -8.78 29.66
C LYS A 64 -8.04 -10.19 30.02
N ILE A 65 -7.79 -11.19 29.17
CA ILE A 65 -8.20 -12.58 29.45
C ILE A 65 -7.40 -13.17 30.62
N SER A 66 -6.13 -12.80 30.75
CA SER A 66 -5.23 -13.33 31.79
C SER A 66 -5.41 -12.65 33.14
N SER A 67 -6.10 -11.50 33.22
CA SER A 67 -6.39 -10.80 34.48
C SER A 67 -7.15 -11.65 35.52
N LYS A 68 -7.81 -12.73 35.07
CA LYS A 68 -8.54 -13.68 35.93
C LYS A 68 -7.65 -14.79 36.50
N LEU A 69 -6.41 -14.89 36.04
CA LEU A 69 -5.46 -15.91 36.45
C LEU A 69 -4.54 -15.35 37.56
N PRO A 70 -4.08 -16.19 38.50
CA PRO A 70 -3.30 -15.74 39.64
C PRO A 70 -1.98 -15.10 39.21
N ASP A 71 -1.22 -15.77 38.33
CA ASP A 71 0.04 -15.29 37.78
C ASP A 71 0.17 -15.74 36.32
N VAL A 72 0.68 -14.84 35.47
CA VAL A 72 1.02 -15.13 34.07
C VAL A 72 2.30 -14.39 33.66
N GLN A 73 2.84 -14.77 32.50
CA GLN A 73 4.08 -14.19 32.00
C GLN A 73 3.93 -13.66 30.58
N ILE A 74 4.69 -12.61 30.26
CA ILE A 74 4.86 -12.12 28.90
C ILE A 74 6.35 -12.06 28.59
N VAL A 75 6.76 -12.50 27.40
CA VAL A 75 8.15 -12.45 26.91
C VAL A 75 8.21 -11.71 25.58
N SER A 76 8.96 -10.62 25.51
CA SER A 76 9.27 -9.89 24.29
C SER A 76 10.65 -10.29 23.76
N LEU A 77 10.69 -10.91 22.59
CA LEU A 77 11.91 -11.39 21.93
C LEU A 77 12.41 -10.36 20.92
N GLY A 78 13.63 -9.86 21.14
CA GLY A 78 14.16 -8.72 20.39
C GLY A 78 13.38 -7.46 20.72
N ALA A 79 13.24 -7.18 22.02
CA ALA A 79 12.35 -6.15 22.54
C ALA A 79 12.72 -4.74 22.08
N GLY A 80 13.99 -4.50 21.71
CA GLY A 80 14.46 -3.17 21.38
C GLY A 80 14.12 -2.16 22.48
N PHE A 81 13.75 -0.97 22.05
CA PHE A 81 13.21 0.09 22.88
C PHE A 81 11.68 0.10 22.93
N ASP A 82 11.05 -1.06 22.80
CA ASP A 82 9.61 -1.19 22.91
C ASP A 82 9.09 -0.73 24.29
N THR A 83 7.90 -0.14 24.27
CA THR A 83 7.27 0.52 25.42
C THR A 83 6.02 -0.19 25.91
N THR A 84 5.69 -1.37 25.37
CA THR A 84 4.48 -2.13 25.70
C THR A 84 4.34 -2.39 27.20
N PHE A 85 5.45 -2.66 27.90
CA PHE A 85 5.42 -2.78 29.36
C PHE A 85 4.87 -1.52 30.01
N PHE A 86 5.46 -0.36 29.72
CA PHE A 86 5.10 0.92 30.34
C PHE A 86 3.70 1.39 29.93
N LYS A 87 3.35 1.25 28.64
CA LYS A 87 2.09 1.70 28.06
C LYS A 87 0.90 0.80 28.45
N THR A 88 1.12 -0.50 28.61
CA THR A 88 0.02 -1.47 28.66
C THR A 88 0.12 -2.45 29.83
N VAL A 89 1.27 -3.08 30.04
CA VAL A 89 1.35 -4.23 30.96
C VAL A 89 1.54 -3.82 32.42
N SER A 90 2.19 -2.68 32.67
CA SER A 90 2.52 -2.21 34.02
C SER A 90 1.30 -2.05 34.94
N ASP A 91 0.10 -1.91 34.40
CA ASP A 91 -1.12 -1.79 35.20
C ASP A 91 -1.65 -3.17 35.70
N TYR A 92 -1.09 -4.28 35.21
CA TYR A 92 -1.47 -5.64 35.59
C TYR A 92 -0.47 -6.27 36.57
N ARG A 93 -0.89 -6.42 37.83
CA ARG A 93 0.00 -6.90 38.91
C ARG A 93 0.32 -8.39 38.86
N ASN A 94 -0.54 -9.19 38.25
CA ASN A 94 -0.38 -10.63 38.07
C ASN A 94 0.49 -11.00 36.86
N ILE A 95 1.05 -10.01 36.14
CA ILE A 95 1.87 -10.26 34.95
C ILE A 95 3.33 -9.95 35.27
N ARG A 96 4.21 -10.94 35.08
CA ARG A 96 5.66 -10.74 35.04
C ARG A 96 6.13 -10.64 33.59
N TYR A 97 6.69 -9.50 33.23
CA TYR A 97 7.09 -9.16 31.87
C TYR A 97 8.61 -9.33 31.69
N PHE A 98 9.02 -10.04 30.65
CA PHE A 98 10.41 -10.31 30.30
C PHE A 98 10.75 -9.68 28.95
N GLU A 99 11.89 -9.02 28.85
CA GLU A 99 12.47 -8.52 27.62
C GLU A 99 13.84 -9.13 27.38
N ILE A 100 14.07 -9.58 26.14
CA ILE A 100 15.32 -10.21 25.74
C ILE A 100 15.84 -9.50 24.48
N ASP A 101 17.07 -9.04 24.52
CA ASP A 101 17.73 -8.41 23.37
C ASP A 101 19.27 -8.56 23.46
N LEU A 102 19.98 -8.09 22.44
CA LEU A 102 21.44 -8.04 22.42
C LEU A 102 21.96 -7.10 23.51
N LEU A 103 23.17 -7.41 24.01
CA LEU A 103 23.79 -6.69 25.12
C LEU A 103 23.83 -5.18 24.91
N GLY A 104 24.21 -4.71 23.72
CA GLY A 104 24.26 -3.28 23.40
C GLY A 104 22.90 -2.58 23.55
N VAL A 105 21.81 -3.23 23.16
CA VAL A 105 20.45 -2.68 23.28
C VAL A 105 20.00 -2.67 24.74
N VAL A 106 20.21 -3.79 25.45
CA VAL A 106 19.85 -3.93 26.87
C VAL A 106 20.56 -2.90 27.73
N LYS A 107 21.88 -2.74 27.56
CA LYS A 107 22.67 -1.73 28.30
C LYS A 107 22.08 -0.34 28.15
N ARG A 108 21.83 0.10 26.90
CA ARG A 108 21.25 1.42 26.63
C ARG A 108 19.83 1.57 27.21
N LYS A 109 18.99 0.54 27.12
CA LYS A 109 17.61 0.61 27.66
C LYS A 109 17.62 0.74 29.18
N ILE A 110 18.46 -0.03 29.86
CA ILE A 110 18.64 0.04 31.32
C ILE A 110 19.20 1.41 31.73
N GLU A 111 20.17 1.97 30.99
CA GLU A 111 20.68 3.31 31.27
C GLU A 111 19.60 4.39 31.19
N ILE A 112 18.71 4.30 30.19
CA ILE A 112 17.58 5.21 30.04
C ILE A 112 16.59 5.05 31.22
N ILE A 113 16.25 3.81 31.58
CA ILE A 113 15.36 3.51 32.71
C ILE A 113 15.96 4.03 34.01
N ALA A 114 17.24 3.73 34.30
CA ALA A 114 17.90 4.11 35.55
C ALA A 114 17.93 5.63 35.77
N LYS A 115 18.07 6.40 34.68
CA LYS A 115 18.09 7.87 34.68
C LYS A 115 16.69 8.53 34.71
N ASN A 116 15.61 7.75 34.65
CA ASN A 116 14.26 8.29 34.52
C ASN A 116 13.33 7.78 35.63
N ASP A 117 12.92 8.68 36.53
CA ASP A 117 12.11 8.32 37.69
C ASP A 117 10.71 7.82 37.30
N ILE A 118 10.10 8.35 36.23
CA ILE A 118 8.79 7.92 35.74
C ILE A 118 8.84 6.45 35.27
N LEU A 119 9.90 6.05 34.56
CA LEU A 119 10.07 4.67 34.13
C LEU A 119 10.35 3.73 35.30
N LYS A 120 11.18 4.15 36.26
CA LYS A 120 11.46 3.38 37.48
C LYS A 120 10.22 3.19 38.35
N GLU A 121 9.40 4.23 38.50
CA GLU A 121 8.15 4.17 39.26
C GLU A 121 7.20 3.14 38.66
N LYS A 122 7.09 3.08 37.33
CA LYS A 122 6.27 2.08 36.63
C LYS A 122 6.77 0.64 36.79
N ILE A 123 8.07 0.43 36.98
CA ILE A 123 8.68 -0.89 37.21
C ILE A 123 8.54 -1.33 38.68
N THR A 124 8.71 -0.39 39.62
CA THR A 124 8.81 -0.70 41.06
C THR A 124 7.50 -0.55 41.80
N HIS A 125 6.55 0.19 41.25
CA HIS A 125 5.31 0.57 41.93
C HIS A 125 5.55 1.10 43.36
N SER A 126 6.59 1.92 43.51
CA SER A 126 7.00 2.53 44.78
C SER A 126 7.52 1.56 45.86
N THR A 127 7.84 0.31 45.49
CA THR A 127 8.39 -0.70 46.41
C THR A 127 9.92 -0.76 46.45
N ASN A 128 10.63 0.07 45.66
CA ASN A 128 12.10 0.10 45.48
C ASN A 128 12.80 -1.24 45.18
N ASN A 129 12.05 -2.30 44.87
CA ASN A 129 12.58 -3.63 44.55
C ASN A 129 13.01 -3.71 43.08
N MET A 130 14.18 -3.16 42.77
CA MET A 130 14.81 -3.26 41.45
C MET A 130 16.30 -3.53 41.60
N THR A 131 16.78 -4.56 40.92
CA THR A 131 18.20 -4.93 40.85
C THR A 131 18.70 -4.72 39.43
N ILE A 132 19.85 -4.05 39.30
CA ILE A 132 20.55 -3.87 38.02
C ILE A 132 21.87 -4.62 38.10
N GLY A 133 22.19 -5.39 37.07
CA GLY A 133 23.44 -6.14 36.95
C GLY A 133 24.68 -5.28 36.73
N ASP A 134 25.84 -5.92 36.88
CA ASP A 134 27.17 -5.31 36.92
C ASP A 134 27.68 -4.55 35.69
N GLN A 135 27.02 -4.48 34.55
CA GLN A 135 27.38 -3.58 33.45
C GLN A 135 26.12 -3.23 32.67
N ASN A 136 24.96 -3.20 33.35
CA ASN A 136 23.65 -3.13 32.71
C ASN A 136 23.39 -4.33 31.76
N GLU A 137 23.88 -5.54 32.09
CA GLU A 137 23.55 -6.80 31.40
C GLU A 137 22.12 -7.28 31.70
N PHE A 138 21.56 -6.90 32.85
CA PHE A 138 20.18 -7.17 33.21
C PHE A 138 19.61 -6.14 34.20
N LEU A 139 18.29 -6.06 34.24
CA LEU A 139 17.51 -5.38 35.26
C LEU A 139 16.34 -6.29 35.63
N SER A 140 16.10 -6.51 36.93
CA SER A 140 15.01 -7.35 37.42
C SER A 140 14.26 -6.66 38.55
N SER A 141 12.93 -6.74 38.51
CA SER A 141 12.00 -6.39 39.58
C SER A 141 10.99 -7.53 39.79
N ASN A 142 9.92 -7.28 40.54
CA ASN A 142 8.83 -8.25 40.71
C ASN A 142 8.03 -8.47 39.40
N ASN A 143 7.79 -7.41 38.63
CA ASN A 143 6.87 -7.44 37.49
C ASN A 143 7.56 -7.19 36.14
N TYR A 144 8.84 -6.80 36.13
CA TYR A 144 9.60 -6.53 34.91
C TYR A 144 11.02 -7.08 35.02
N CYS A 145 11.48 -7.74 33.97
CA CYS A 145 12.84 -8.20 33.82
C CYS A 145 13.30 -7.95 32.39
N ILE A 146 14.48 -7.37 32.23
CA ILE A 146 15.18 -7.29 30.94
C ILE A 146 16.57 -7.87 31.12
N PHE A 147 17.01 -8.70 30.19
CA PHE A 147 18.36 -9.24 30.21
C PHE A 147 18.91 -9.46 28.81
N SER A 148 20.23 -9.45 28.72
CA SER A 148 20.93 -9.64 27.46
C SER A 148 21.04 -11.12 27.07
N HIS A 149 20.68 -11.44 25.83
CA HIS A 149 20.91 -12.75 25.23
C HIS A 149 20.87 -12.67 23.70
N ASP A 150 21.81 -13.34 23.02
CA ASP A 150 21.75 -13.47 21.56
C ASP A 150 20.87 -14.65 21.19
N LEU A 151 19.73 -14.36 20.55
CA LEU A 151 18.73 -15.33 20.13
C LEU A 151 19.21 -16.27 19.00
N ASN A 152 20.40 -16.05 18.41
CA ASN A 152 21.05 -17.04 17.53
C ASN A 152 21.56 -18.27 18.30
N TYR A 153 21.68 -18.19 19.62
CA TYR A 153 22.23 -19.25 20.46
C TYR A 153 21.25 -19.56 21.60
N LEU A 154 20.72 -20.79 21.60
CA LEU A 154 19.84 -21.24 22.68
C LEU A 154 20.60 -21.61 23.95
N ASP A 155 21.90 -21.85 23.84
CA ASP A 155 22.78 -22.17 24.95
C ASP A 155 22.73 -21.06 26.01
N GLY A 156 22.41 -21.45 27.24
CA GLY A 156 22.31 -20.52 28.37
C GLY A 156 21.00 -19.72 28.45
N LEU A 157 20.10 -19.78 27.46
CA LEU A 157 18.81 -19.09 27.52
C LEU A 157 17.95 -19.64 28.67
N ASP A 158 17.81 -20.97 28.76
CA ASP A 158 17.09 -21.65 29.85
C ASP A 158 17.66 -21.27 31.22
N MET A 159 18.99 -21.32 31.35
CA MET A 159 19.69 -20.97 32.58
C MET A 159 19.39 -19.53 33.01
N LYS A 160 19.45 -18.56 32.09
CA LYS A 160 19.12 -17.16 32.39
C LYS A 160 17.65 -16.99 32.79
N LEU A 161 16.72 -17.61 32.05
CA LEU A 161 15.30 -17.56 32.39
C LEU A 161 15.06 -18.10 33.81
N ARG A 162 15.64 -19.24 34.18
CA ARG A 162 15.56 -19.78 35.55
C ARG A 162 16.18 -18.85 36.58
N ASN A 163 17.35 -18.30 36.29
CA ASN A 163 18.04 -17.36 37.19
C ASN A 163 17.22 -16.10 37.45
N TYR A 164 16.44 -15.64 36.46
CA TYR A 164 15.54 -14.49 36.59
C TYR A 164 14.10 -14.88 36.97
N HIS A 165 13.95 -16.07 37.56
CA HIS A 165 12.71 -16.58 38.12
C HIS A 165 11.55 -16.71 37.12
N PHE A 166 11.86 -17.05 35.87
CA PHE A 166 10.85 -17.49 34.90
C PHE A 166 10.21 -18.81 35.36
N ASN A 167 8.88 -18.89 35.37
CA ASN A 167 8.16 -20.10 35.77
C ASN A 167 7.53 -20.81 34.55
N TYR A 168 8.16 -21.90 34.13
CA TYR A 168 7.71 -22.71 32.98
C TYR A 168 6.31 -23.33 33.12
N THR A 169 5.72 -23.36 34.32
CA THR A 169 4.37 -23.89 34.53
C THR A 169 3.25 -22.86 34.32
N LEU A 170 3.60 -21.57 34.26
CA LEU A 170 2.62 -20.50 34.11
C LEU A 170 2.22 -20.29 32.64
N PRO A 171 0.97 -19.87 32.38
CA PRO A 171 0.57 -19.37 31.07
C PRO A 171 1.49 -18.24 30.62
N THR A 172 2.09 -18.40 29.46
CA THR A 172 3.08 -17.48 28.94
C THR A 172 2.71 -17.02 27.54
N LEU A 173 2.59 -15.71 27.37
CA LEU A 173 2.58 -15.09 26.06
C LEU A 173 4.02 -14.76 25.65
N ILE A 174 4.46 -15.23 24.51
CA ILE A 174 5.71 -14.84 23.88
C ILE A 174 5.36 -14.02 22.65
N PHE A 175 6.10 -12.95 22.35
CA PHE A 175 5.93 -12.25 21.10
C PHE A 175 7.25 -11.78 20.49
N SER A 176 7.26 -11.67 19.16
CA SER A 176 8.33 -11.06 18.38
C SER A 176 7.74 -10.11 17.34
N GLU A 177 8.19 -8.85 17.35
CA GLU A 177 7.69 -7.80 16.47
C GLU A 177 8.80 -7.34 15.52
N CYS A 178 8.90 -7.99 14.34
CA CYS A 178 9.95 -7.79 13.35
C CYS A 178 11.38 -7.99 13.91
N ALA A 179 11.61 -9.01 14.75
CA ALA A 179 12.93 -9.28 15.32
C ALA A 179 13.53 -10.62 14.89
N ILE A 180 12.83 -11.75 15.12
CA ILE A 180 13.38 -13.08 14.79
C ILE A 180 13.61 -13.30 13.28
N THR A 181 12.98 -12.48 12.43
CA THR A 181 13.17 -12.48 10.96
C THR A 181 14.62 -12.22 10.52
N TYR A 182 15.43 -11.53 11.34
CA TYR A 182 16.85 -11.25 11.05
C TYR A 182 17.78 -12.41 11.41
N LEU A 183 17.32 -13.36 12.23
CA LEU A 183 18.10 -14.55 12.59
C LEU A 183 18.25 -15.44 11.35
N GLU A 184 19.33 -16.22 11.32
CA GLU A 184 19.42 -17.33 10.35
C GLU A 184 18.16 -18.21 10.45
N GLU A 185 17.68 -18.71 9.32
CA GLU A 185 16.41 -19.45 9.28
C GLU A 185 16.44 -20.64 10.24
N GLN A 186 17.51 -21.45 10.20
CA GLN A 186 17.65 -22.59 11.09
C GLN A 186 17.64 -22.17 12.57
N LYS A 187 18.24 -21.02 12.90
CA LYS A 187 18.31 -20.52 14.28
C LYS A 187 16.96 -20.04 14.78
N SER A 188 16.23 -19.28 13.96
CA SER A 188 14.85 -18.86 14.30
C SER A 188 13.90 -20.06 14.37
N THR A 189 14.04 -21.07 13.50
CA THR A 189 13.26 -22.30 13.57
C THR A 189 13.58 -23.10 14.84
N ASN A 190 14.86 -23.21 15.21
CA ASN A 190 15.26 -23.85 16.46
C ASN A 190 14.68 -23.13 17.68
N LEU A 191 14.64 -21.79 17.69
CA LEU A 191 14.00 -21.02 18.75
C LEU A 191 12.50 -21.30 18.85
N ILE A 192 11.79 -21.35 17.72
CA ILE A 192 10.35 -21.68 17.68
C ILE A 192 10.09 -23.08 18.27
N CYS A 193 10.89 -24.07 17.86
CA CYS A 193 10.82 -25.44 18.36
C CYS A 193 11.20 -25.51 19.85
N TRP A 194 12.20 -24.73 20.29
CA TRP A 194 12.62 -24.69 21.70
C TRP A 194 11.50 -24.15 22.60
N LEU A 195 10.86 -23.04 22.21
CA LEU A 195 9.75 -22.45 22.95
C LEU A 195 8.58 -23.43 23.13
N GLN A 196 8.22 -24.14 22.06
CA GLN A 196 7.16 -25.15 22.09
C GLN A 196 7.47 -26.29 23.08
N ASN A 197 8.72 -26.78 23.07
CA ASN A 197 9.13 -27.92 23.90
C ASN A 197 9.29 -27.55 25.39
N HIS A 198 9.69 -26.32 25.70
CA HIS A 198 10.05 -25.93 27.06
C HIS A 198 8.92 -25.22 27.81
N ILE A 199 7.94 -24.63 27.12
CA ILE A 199 6.86 -23.84 27.73
C ILE A 199 5.51 -24.50 27.42
N PRO A 200 5.00 -25.41 28.28
CA PRO A 200 3.79 -26.19 28.02
C PRO A 200 2.52 -25.35 27.79
N LYS A 201 2.43 -24.16 28.40
CA LYS A 201 1.27 -23.25 28.29
C LYS A 201 1.61 -21.98 27.52
N ALA A 202 2.24 -22.14 26.36
CA ALA A 202 2.69 -21.03 25.53
C ALA A 202 1.63 -20.58 24.50
N THR A 203 1.64 -19.27 24.23
CA THR A 203 1.19 -18.68 22.97
C THR A 203 2.33 -17.86 22.39
N PHE A 204 2.63 -17.99 21.10
CA PHE A 204 3.60 -17.18 20.41
C PHE A 204 2.91 -16.27 19.38
N LEU A 205 3.05 -14.96 19.55
CA LEU A 205 2.61 -13.92 18.61
C LEU A 205 3.76 -13.40 17.77
N ILE A 206 3.56 -13.35 16.46
CA ILE A 206 4.58 -12.90 15.53
C ILE A 206 3.97 -11.86 14.61
N PHE A 207 4.66 -10.73 14.48
CA PHE A 207 4.34 -9.72 13.48
C PHE A 207 5.58 -9.48 12.61
N GLU A 208 5.56 -10.01 11.40
CA GLU A 208 6.69 -9.94 10.48
C GLU A 208 6.26 -9.99 9.00
N GLN A 209 7.25 -9.88 8.12
CA GLN A 209 7.07 -9.78 6.67
C GLN A 209 6.67 -11.11 6.02
N ILE A 210 5.86 -11.01 4.96
CA ILE A 210 5.49 -12.10 4.04
C ILE A 210 5.52 -11.60 2.58
N ASN A 211 5.40 -12.53 1.64
CA ASN A 211 5.27 -12.33 0.19
C ASN A 211 6.45 -11.56 -0.44
N PRO A 212 7.68 -12.12 -0.43
CA PRO A 212 8.87 -11.41 -0.90
C PRO A 212 9.01 -11.36 -2.43
N ASP A 213 8.21 -12.14 -3.17
CA ASP A 213 8.45 -12.40 -4.59
C ASP A 213 7.71 -11.42 -5.53
N ASP A 214 6.67 -10.75 -5.06
CA ASP A 214 5.97 -9.77 -5.87
C ASP A 214 6.80 -8.48 -6.08
N ALA A 215 6.33 -7.55 -6.92
CA ALA A 215 7.09 -6.35 -7.20
C ALA A 215 7.41 -5.50 -5.95
N PHE A 216 6.46 -5.37 -5.02
CA PHE A 216 6.67 -4.65 -3.76
C PHE A 216 7.59 -5.45 -2.82
N GLY A 217 7.36 -6.76 -2.71
CA GLY A 217 8.19 -7.69 -1.95
C GLY A 217 9.67 -7.64 -2.37
N ARG A 218 9.96 -7.63 -3.67
CA ARG A 218 11.34 -7.54 -4.19
C ARG A 218 12.02 -6.22 -3.82
N VAL A 219 11.29 -5.10 -3.85
CA VAL A 219 11.81 -3.80 -3.38
C VAL A 219 12.09 -3.84 -1.87
N MET A 220 11.19 -4.43 -1.09
CA MET A 220 11.39 -4.63 0.35
C MET A 220 12.65 -5.47 0.63
N ILE A 221 12.82 -6.62 -0.02
CA ILE A 221 14.00 -7.47 0.13
C ILE A 221 15.29 -6.73 -0.27
N SER A 222 15.27 -6.06 -1.42
CA SER A 222 16.40 -5.27 -1.91
C SER A 222 16.84 -4.20 -0.90
N HIS A 223 15.87 -3.50 -0.28
CA HIS A 223 16.14 -2.52 0.76
C HIS A 223 16.88 -3.13 1.97
N PHE A 224 16.35 -4.23 2.53
CA PHE A 224 16.95 -4.88 3.69
C PHE A 224 18.36 -5.42 3.40
N ASN A 225 18.59 -5.93 2.19
CA ASN A 225 19.92 -6.32 1.73
C ASN A 225 20.86 -5.11 1.62
N LYS A 226 20.40 -3.99 1.05
CA LYS A 226 21.18 -2.76 0.88
C LYS A 226 21.62 -2.15 2.21
N ILE A 227 20.77 -2.20 3.24
CA ILE A 227 21.11 -1.74 4.59
C ILE A 227 21.84 -2.80 5.44
N GLN A 228 22.28 -3.91 4.81
CA GLN A 228 23.02 -4.99 5.45
C GLN A 228 22.28 -5.62 6.66
N SER A 229 20.94 -5.63 6.62
CA SER A 229 20.06 -6.25 7.62
C SER A 229 19.05 -7.17 6.93
N PRO A 230 19.51 -8.23 6.23
CA PRO A 230 18.62 -9.09 5.45
C PRO A 230 17.57 -9.75 6.36
N ILE A 231 16.32 -9.76 5.88
CA ILE A 231 15.25 -10.56 6.48
C ILE A 231 15.29 -11.97 5.88
N LYS A 232 15.70 -12.95 6.69
CA LYS A 232 16.18 -14.25 6.20
C LYS A 232 15.08 -15.29 6.13
N SER A 233 14.26 -15.39 7.17
CA SER A 233 13.17 -16.38 7.25
C SER A 233 12.17 -16.26 6.09
N VAL A 234 11.87 -15.04 5.65
CA VAL A 234 10.89 -14.78 4.59
C VAL A 234 11.34 -15.31 3.22
N GLN A 235 12.65 -15.52 3.00
CA GLN A 235 13.16 -16.12 1.75
C GLN A 235 12.76 -17.59 1.61
N ILE A 236 12.53 -18.29 2.74
CA ILE A 236 12.15 -19.70 2.80
C ILE A 236 10.63 -19.80 3.02
N TYR A 237 10.12 -19.16 4.08
CA TYR A 237 8.69 -19.17 4.43
C TYR A 237 8.01 -17.95 3.82
N LYS A 238 7.84 -18.00 2.51
CA LYS A 238 7.43 -16.86 1.69
C LYS A 238 5.99 -16.41 1.94
N THR A 239 5.06 -17.35 2.14
CA THR A 239 3.64 -17.05 2.27
C THR A 239 3.17 -17.20 3.71
N LEU A 240 2.02 -16.59 4.04
CA LEU A 240 1.35 -16.80 5.32
C LEU A 240 1.10 -18.29 5.61
N GLY A 241 0.74 -19.06 4.59
CA GLY A 241 0.55 -20.51 4.70
C GLY A 241 1.86 -21.24 5.05
N ALA A 242 2.96 -20.90 4.38
CA ALA A 242 4.27 -21.48 4.67
C ALA A 242 4.75 -21.15 6.10
N GLN A 243 4.51 -19.91 6.54
CA GLN A 243 4.78 -19.51 7.93
C GLN A 243 3.94 -20.32 8.91
N ILE A 244 2.62 -20.48 8.69
CA ILE A 244 1.78 -21.32 9.57
C ILE A 244 2.32 -22.76 9.65
N GLN A 245 2.68 -23.35 8.51
CA GLN A 245 3.24 -24.71 8.46
C GLN A 245 4.56 -24.83 9.21
N ARG A 246 5.40 -23.79 9.21
CA ARG A 246 6.64 -23.73 10.00
C ARG A 246 6.38 -23.96 11.49
N TYR A 247 5.41 -23.24 12.07
CA TYR A 247 5.08 -23.39 13.49
C TYR A 247 4.47 -24.77 13.79
N LEU A 248 3.55 -25.26 12.95
CA LEU A 248 2.96 -26.59 13.12
C LEU A 248 4.04 -27.69 13.07
N SER A 249 5.00 -27.56 12.16
CA SER A 249 6.13 -28.50 12.02
C SER A 249 7.08 -28.48 13.22
N CYS A 250 7.15 -27.37 13.96
CA CYS A 250 7.85 -27.28 15.25
C CYS A 250 7.04 -27.84 16.44
N GLY A 251 5.90 -28.50 16.19
CA GLY A 251 5.11 -29.17 17.24
C GLY A 251 4.05 -28.31 17.91
N TRP A 252 3.83 -27.07 17.45
CA TRP A 252 2.75 -26.24 17.97
C TRP A 252 1.39 -26.86 17.59
N ASN A 253 0.49 -27.03 18.56
CA ASN A 253 -0.78 -27.75 18.32
C ASN A 253 -1.76 -26.97 17.44
N TRP A 254 -1.67 -25.65 17.45
CA TRP A 254 -2.52 -24.77 16.68
C TRP A 254 -1.73 -23.57 16.20
N CYS A 255 -1.95 -23.17 14.94
CA CYS A 255 -1.39 -21.95 14.39
C CYS A 255 -2.34 -21.37 13.34
N ARG A 256 -2.60 -20.07 13.44
CA ARG A 256 -3.34 -19.28 12.44
C ARG A 256 -2.67 -17.94 12.26
N GLY A 257 -2.88 -17.33 11.11
CA GLY A 257 -2.44 -15.96 10.87
C GLY A 257 -3.36 -15.22 9.93
N VAL A 258 -3.15 -13.92 9.86
CA VAL A 258 -3.95 -12.96 9.09
C VAL A 258 -3.02 -11.85 8.57
N SER A 259 -3.25 -11.35 7.36
CA SER A 259 -2.47 -10.19 6.87
C SER A 259 -2.76 -8.95 7.72
N ALA A 260 -1.82 -8.02 7.79
CA ALA A 260 -2.00 -6.79 8.56
C ALA A 260 -3.17 -5.96 8.01
N LEU A 261 -3.46 -6.06 6.70
CA LEU A 261 -4.62 -5.43 6.08
C LEU A 261 -5.94 -6.01 6.59
N GLN A 262 -6.09 -7.34 6.55
CA GLN A 262 -7.30 -8.02 7.03
C GLN A 262 -7.53 -7.74 8.52
N MET A 263 -6.45 -7.77 9.31
CA MET A 263 -6.52 -7.43 10.73
C MET A 263 -6.93 -5.96 10.95
N LEU A 264 -6.42 -5.04 10.13
CA LEU A 264 -6.78 -3.64 10.22
C LEU A 264 -8.28 -3.42 9.99
N TYR A 265 -8.85 -4.05 8.97
CA TYR A 265 -10.29 -3.96 8.68
C TYR A 265 -11.17 -4.62 9.74
N SER A 266 -10.67 -5.65 10.46
CA SER A 266 -11.40 -6.19 11.62
C SER A 266 -11.32 -5.27 12.85
N LEU A 267 -10.24 -4.50 12.99
CA LEU A 267 -10.00 -3.63 14.16
C LEU A 267 -10.59 -2.22 14.02
N ARG A 268 -10.89 -1.75 12.81
CA ARG A 268 -11.29 -0.37 12.55
C ARG A 268 -12.42 -0.29 11.54
N SER A 269 -13.45 0.48 11.88
CA SER A 269 -14.48 0.87 10.93
C SER A 269 -13.90 1.79 9.84
N ALA A 270 -14.57 1.85 8.69
CA ALA A 270 -14.22 2.78 7.62
C ALA A 270 -14.16 4.24 8.11
N SER A 271 -15.11 4.67 8.95
CA SER A 271 -15.12 6.02 9.53
C SER A 271 -13.88 6.31 10.38
N SER A 272 -13.44 5.36 11.21
CA SER A 272 -12.24 5.49 12.02
C SER A 272 -10.97 5.55 11.17
N LEU A 273 -10.90 4.73 10.11
CA LEU A 273 -9.79 4.74 9.16
C LEU A 273 -9.72 6.05 8.38
N TRP A 274 -10.84 6.59 7.90
CA TRP A 274 -10.86 7.90 7.25
C TRP A 274 -10.37 9.01 8.17
N ASN A 275 -10.78 9.02 9.43
CA ASN A 275 -10.27 9.99 10.41
C ASN A 275 -8.75 9.89 10.57
N THR A 276 -8.22 8.67 10.52
CA THR A 276 -6.77 8.42 10.59
C THR A 276 -6.05 8.92 9.34
N LEU A 277 -6.57 8.60 8.14
CA LEU A 277 -6.00 9.01 6.86
C LEU A 277 -6.02 10.53 6.66
N LYS A 278 -6.96 11.25 7.29
CA LYS A 278 -7.09 12.71 7.22
C LYS A 278 -6.13 13.47 8.14
N ARG A 279 -5.38 12.79 9.03
CA ARG A 279 -4.46 13.44 9.98
C ARG A 279 -3.33 14.20 9.31
N GLU A 280 -2.84 13.67 8.19
CA GLU A 280 -1.81 14.28 7.36
C GLU A 280 -2.27 14.25 5.89
N PRO A 281 -1.76 15.15 5.03
CA PRO A 281 -2.01 15.06 3.59
C PRO A 281 -1.55 13.70 3.03
N PHE A 282 -2.48 12.88 2.57
CA PHE A 282 -2.21 11.51 2.14
C PHE A 282 -2.95 11.13 0.87
N ASP A 283 -2.30 10.38 -0.02
CA ASP A 283 -2.93 9.77 -1.20
C ASP A 283 -2.15 8.57 -1.78
N GLU A 284 -1.27 7.96 -1.00
CA GLU A 284 -0.45 6.82 -1.40
C GLU A 284 -1.17 5.51 -1.05
N PHE A 285 -2.42 5.37 -1.49
CA PHE A 285 -3.31 4.28 -1.11
C PHE A 285 -2.78 2.91 -1.52
N GLU A 286 -2.29 2.79 -2.76
CA GLU A 286 -1.75 1.53 -3.30
C GLU A 286 -0.55 1.05 -2.46
N GLU A 287 0.37 1.97 -2.12
CA GLU A 287 1.56 1.66 -1.32
C GLU A 287 1.21 1.26 0.11
N TRP A 288 0.23 1.94 0.72
CA TRP A 288 -0.24 1.60 2.06
C TRP A 288 -0.90 0.22 2.08
N HIS A 289 -1.69 -0.08 1.06
CA HIS A 289 -2.36 -1.36 0.89
C HIS A 289 -1.35 -2.50 0.73
N LEU A 290 -0.40 -2.34 -0.20
CA LEU A 290 0.68 -3.31 -0.42
C LEU A 290 1.51 -3.50 0.84
N LYS A 291 1.89 -2.43 1.55
CA LYS A 291 2.56 -2.53 2.83
C LYS A 291 1.78 -3.39 3.83
N CYS A 292 0.45 -3.31 3.86
CA CYS A 292 -0.37 -4.09 4.78
C CYS A 292 -0.55 -5.55 4.33
N CYS A 293 -0.45 -5.84 3.03
CA CYS A 293 -0.43 -7.21 2.49
C CYS A 293 0.91 -7.93 2.72
N HIS A 294 2.00 -7.19 2.92
CA HIS A 294 3.35 -7.73 3.09
C HIS A 294 3.77 -7.95 4.55
N TYR A 295 2.85 -7.78 5.50
CA TYR A 295 3.06 -8.07 6.90
C TYR A 295 1.90 -8.89 7.42
N ALA A 296 2.14 -9.77 8.38
CA ALA A 296 1.09 -10.60 8.96
C ALA A 296 1.23 -10.71 10.48
N LEU A 297 0.09 -10.86 11.15
CA LEU A 297 0.00 -11.35 12.51
C LEU A 297 -0.17 -12.88 12.45
N ILE A 298 0.73 -13.61 13.10
CA ILE A 298 0.68 -15.07 13.24
C ILE A 298 0.60 -15.39 14.73
N ILE A 299 -0.30 -16.31 15.09
CA ILE A 299 -0.52 -16.78 16.46
C ILE A 299 -0.36 -18.30 16.45
N ALA A 300 0.64 -18.79 17.16
CA ALA A 300 0.81 -20.21 17.46
C ALA A 300 0.51 -20.46 18.94
N SER A 301 -0.14 -21.57 19.26
CA SER A 301 -0.53 -21.88 20.63
C SER A 301 -0.58 -23.38 20.89
N ASN A 302 -0.31 -23.77 22.13
CA ASN A 302 -0.54 -25.13 22.58
C ASN A 302 -2.05 -25.38 22.79
N ALA A 303 -2.47 -26.64 22.83
CA ALA A 303 -3.88 -27.03 22.69
C ALA A 303 -4.86 -26.37 23.67
N GLU A 304 -4.44 -26.06 24.91
CA GLU A 304 -5.31 -25.48 25.94
C GLU A 304 -5.82 -24.06 25.61
N ASN A 305 -5.10 -23.30 24.77
CA ASN A 305 -5.40 -21.88 24.51
C ASN A 305 -5.92 -21.61 23.08
N SER A 306 -6.02 -22.63 22.23
CA SER A 306 -6.31 -22.44 20.79
C SER A 306 -7.69 -21.87 20.52
N SER A 307 -8.71 -22.23 21.31
CA SER A 307 -10.09 -21.78 21.12
C SER A 307 -10.25 -20.27 21.33
N LEU A 308 -9.52 -19.70 22.31
CA LEU A 308 -9.52 -18.26 22.62
C LEU A 308 -8.99 -17.46 21.42
N TRP A 309 -7.84 -17.86 20.90
CA TRP A 309 -7.20 -17.20 19.77
C TRP A 309 -7.94 -17.40 18.45
N ASN A 310 -8.64 -18.52 18.31
CA ASN A 310 -9.48 -18.79 17.15
C ASN A 310 -10.66 -17.82 17.03
N THR A 311 -11.22 -17.38 18.16
CA THR A 311 -12.28 -16.36 18.20
C THR A 311 -11.76 -14.94 18.02
N TYR A 312 -10.54 -14.66 18.46
CA TYR A 312 -9.91 -13.34 18.30
C TYR A 312 -9.60 -13.00 16.84
N LEU A 313 -8.99 -13.93 16.11
CA LEU A 313 -8.65 -13.71 14.70
C LEU A 313 -9.91 -13.71 13.85
N PRO A 314 -10.05 -12.77 12.88
CA PRO A 314 -11.19 -12.76 11.99
C PRO A 314 -11.28 -14.10 11.23
N ASN A 315 -12.51 -14.58 11.04
CA ASN A 315 -12.74 -15.73 10.17
C ASN A 315 -12.43 -15.30 8.75
N ILE A 316 -11.36 -15.86 8.19
CA ILE A 316 -11.02 -15.66 6.79
C ILE A 316 -12.02 -16.52 6.02
N THR A 317 -13.02 -15.89 5.40
CA THR A 317 -13.77 -16.52 4.32
C THR A 317 -12.80 -16.70 3.17
N SER A 318 -12.07 -17.81 3.17
CA SER A 318 -11.26 -18.25 2.05
C SER A 318 -12.17 -18.64 0.90
N GLN A 319 -12.71 -17.66 0.18
CA GLN A 319 -13.11 -17.85 -1.20
C GLN A 319 -11.98 -17.33 -2.07
N ASN A 320 -10.97 -18.19 -2.22
CA ASN A 320 -10.51 -18.63 -3.52
C ASN A 320 -9.49 -19.73 -3.22
N SER A 321 -9.82 -20.96 -3.62
CA SER A 321 -8.81 -21.98 -3.90
C SER A 321 -7.65 -21.29 -4.63
N TYR A 322 -6.40 -21.64 -4.32
CA TYR A 322 -5.27 -21.17 -5.12
C TYR A 322 -5.59 -21.50 -6.59
N ILE A 323 -5.95 -20.48 -7.37
CA ILE A 323 -6.18 -20.62 -8.80
C ILE A 323 -4.82 -20.41 -9.40
N GLU A 324 -4.25 -21.46 -9.94
CA GLU A 324 -3.07 -21.35 -10.79
C GLU A 324 -3.50 -20.56 -12.03
N PHE A 325 -3.08 -19.30 -12.08
CA PHE A 325 -3.38 -18.44 -13.22
C PHE A 325 -2.46 -18.81 -14.37
N GLN A 326 -3.01 -18.81 -15.58
CA GLN A 326 -2.16 -18.83 -16.77
C GLN A 326 -1.27 -17.59 -16.76
N THR A 327 0.01 -17.76 -17.06
CA THR A 327 0.98 -16.67 -17.07
C THR A 327 1.10 -16.10 -18.47
N TYR A 328 1.00 -14.77 -18.59
CA TYR A 328 1.36 -14.06 -19.81
C TYR A 328 2.81 -13.56 -19.72
N SER A 329 3.57 -13.75 -20.80
CA SER A 329 4.89 -13.16 -20.95
C SER A 329 4.81 -11.72 -21.45
N TRP A 330 5.71 -10.88 -20.96
CA TRP A 330 5.88 -9.50 -21.39
C TRP A 330 7.36 -9.21 -21.62
N LYS A 331 7.69 -8.12 -22.31
CA LYS A 331 9.09 -7.73 -22.61
C LYS A 331 9.29 -6.24 -22.41
N GLU A 332 10.41 -5.86 -21.80
CA GLU A 332 10.83 -4.45 -21.77
C GLU A 332 11.24 -4.01 -23.18
N ILE A 333 10.98 -2.73 -23.50
CA ILE A 333 11.43 -2.08 -24.72
C ILE A 333 12.61 -1.15 -24.34
N PRO A 334 13.88 -1.59 -24.53
CA PRO A 334 15.04 -0.92 -23.93
C PRO A 334 15.25 0.54 -24.38
N ASN A 335 14.68 0.95 -25.50
CA ASN A 335 14.80 2.32 -26.02
C ASN A 335 13.70 3.27 -25.52
N MET A 336 12.70 2.76 -24.80
CA MET A 336 11.57 3.55 -24.31
C MET A 336 11.63 3.68 -22.80
N VAL A 337 12.41 4.65 -22.32
CA VAL A 337 12.57 4.93 -20.87
C VAL A 337 11.50 5.90 -20.38
N VAL A 338 10.71 5.48 -19.39
CA VAL A 338 9.65 6.30 -18.76
C VAL A 338 9.63 6.06 -17.26
N GLU A 339 10.56 6.71 -16.55
CA GLU A 339 10.68 6.61 -15.09
C GLU A 339 9.71 7.57 -14.37
N ARG A 340 8.41 7.28 -14.42
CA ARG A 340 7.40 8.04 -13.67
C ARG A 340 6.13 7.23 -13.42
N PHE A 341 5.39 7.60 -12.38
CA PHE A 341 4.08 7.03 -12.06
C PHE A 341 3.03 8.11 -11.77
N GLY A 342 1.74 7.74 -11.81
CA GLY A 342 0.62 8.65 -11.58
C GLY A 342 0.48 9.74 -12.64
N HIS A 343 1.10 9.55 -13.81
CA HIS A 343 0.91 10.39 -15.00
C HIS A 343 -0.38 10.01 -15.72
N SER A 344 -0.86 10.89 -16.59
CA SER A 344 -1.90 10.56 -17.57
C SER A 344 -1.27 10.18 -18.90
N CYS A 345 -1.92 9.29 -19.64
CA CYS A 345 -1.50 8.90 -20.97
C CYS A 345 -2.71 8.87 -21.91
N SER A 346 -2.55 9.38 -23.12
CA SER A 346 -3.57 9.31 -24.17
C SER A 346 -2.94 8.96 -25.50
N LEU A 347 -3.52 7.98 -26.19
CA LEU A 347 -3.21 7.72 -27.60
C LEU A 347 -3.71 8.92 -28.45
N ILE A 348 -2.87 9.43 -29.35
CA ILE A 348 -3.15 10.58 -30.23
C ILE A 348 -3.27 10.16 -31.70
N THR A 349 -2.42 9.25 -32.18
CA THR A 349 -2.55 8.62 -33.51
C THR A 349 -2.80 7.12 -33.34
N GLU A 350 -2.64 6.29 -34.37
CA GLU A 350 -2.68 4.84 -34.15
C GLU A 350 -1.44 4.31 -33.41
N THR A 351 -0.32 5.03 -33.45
CA THR A 351 1.00 4.55 -32.95
C THR A 351 1.64 5.51 -31.98
N ASP A 352 1.09 6.71 -31.79
CA ASP A 352 1.68 7.76 -30.97
C ASP A 352 0.81 8.09 -29.76
N CYS A 353 1.42 8.22 -28.59
CA CYS A 353 0.74 8.66 -27.37
C CYS A 353 1.48 9.82 -26.68
N LEU A 354 0.74 10.58 -25.87
CA LEU A 354 1.28 11.60 -24.99
C LEU A 354 1.27 11.15 -23.54
N ILE A 355 2.28 11.57 -22.79
CA ILE A 355 2.37 11.39 -21.34
C ILE A 355 2.44 12.76 -20.68
N ILE A 356 1.56 13.02 -19.72
CA ILE A 356 1.49 14.31 -19.02
C ILE A 356 1.56 14.09 -17.51
N GLY A 357 2.44 14.87 -16.88
CA GLY A 357 2.60 14.89 -15.43
C GLY A 357 3.27 13.63 -14.88
N GLY A 358 2.83 13.24 -13.69
CA GLY A 358 3.38 12.15 -12.89
C GLY A 358 4.41 12.60 -11.87
N PHE A 359 4.88 11.62 -11.12
CA PHE A 359 6.01 11.73 -10.19
C PHE A 359 7.12 10.82 -10.68
N GLY A 360 8.34 11.33 -10.76
CA GLY A 360 9.47 10.61 -11.32
C GLY A 360 10.78 11.34 -11.09
N ASN A 361 11.77 11.05 -11.95
CA ASN A 361 13.09 11.64 -11.88
C ASN A 361 13.19 12.92 -12.72
N GLU A 362 13.50 14.05 -12.09
CA GLU A 362 13.87 15.32 -12.75
C GLU A 362 15.19 15.79 -12.12
N ASP A 363 16.25 15.99 -12.91
CA ASP A 363 17.57 16.43 -12.43
C ASP A 363 18.14 15.62 -11.25
N LYS A 364 18.03 14.29 -11.31
CA LYS A 364 18.46 13.33 -10.25
C LYS A 364 17.73 13.50 -8.92
N LYS A 365 16.57 14.16 -8.89
CA LYS A 365 15.69 14.25 -7.72
C LYS A 365 14.30 13.75 -8.07
N HIS A 366 13.65 13.12 -7.09
CA HIS A 366 12.26 12.69 -7.26
C HIS A 366 11.34 13.91 -7.11
N SER A 367 10.62 14.26 -8.16
CA SER A 367 9.72 15.41 -8.20
C SER A 367 8.45 15.10 -9.00
N ARG A 368 7.49 16.01 -8.94
CA ARG A 368 6.39 16.01 -9.92
C ARG A 368 6.92 16.59 -11.23
N ILE A 369 6.66 15.88 -12.32
CA ILE A 369 7.30 16.16 -13.60
C ILE A 369 6.47 17.11 -14.43
N SER A 370 7.09 18.20 -14.91
CA SER A 370 6.43 19.17 -15.78
C SER A 370 6.53 18.83 -17.27
N THR A 371 7.51 17.99 -17.65
CA THR A 371 7.75 17.62 -19.04
C THR A 371 6.64 16.74 -19.60
N VAL A 372 6.16 17.10 -20.78
CA VAL A 372 5.24 16.28 -21.57
C VAL A 372 6.05 15.46 -22.55
N LEU A 373 5.80 14.15 -22.59
CA LEU A 373 6.50 13.23 -23.49
C LEU A 373 5.57 12.81 -24.63
N HIS A 374 6.12 12.73 -25.83
CA HIS A 374 5.57 12.01 -26.96
C HIS A 374 6.29 10.66 -27.06
N LEU A 375 5.50 9.59 -27.16
CA LEU A 375 5.96 8.23 -27.36
C LEU A 375 5.46 7.77 -28.72
N SER A 376 6.32 7.10 -29.48
CA SER A 376 5.95 6.46 -30.73
C SER A 376 6.28 4.97 -30.68
N PHE A 377 5.26 4.13 -30.82
CA PHE A 377 5.38 2.68 -30.82
C PHE A 377 5.84 2.12 -32.17
N GLU A 378 5.82 2.93 -33.23
CA GLU A 378 6.31 2.50 -34.55
C GLU A 378 7.84 2.46 -34.60
N ASN A 379 8.51 3.42 -33.97
CA ASN A 379 9.97 3.53 -33.94
C ASN A 379 10.58 3.36 -32.54
N PHE A 380 9.76 3.02 -31.55
CA PHE A 380 10.14 2.86 -30.14
C PHE A 380 10.95 4.05 -29.59
N SER A 381 10.43 5.26 -29.79
CA SER A 381 11.08 6.50 -29.32
C SER A 381 10.27 7.25 -28.27
N VAL A 382 10.99 7.97 -27.41
CA VAL A 382 10.47 8.90 -26.40
C VAL A 382 11.08 10.26 -26.67
N ARG A 383 10.25 11.30 -26.81
CA ARG A 383 10.67 12.67 -27.09
C ARG A 383 9.97 13.63 -26.14
N THR A 384 10.65 14.71 -25.77
CA THR A 384 10.01 15.81 -25.03
C THR A 384 9.27 16.72 -26.00
N MET A 385 8.05 17.12 -25.64
CA MET A 385 7.24 18.07 -26.40
C MET A 385 7.44 19.49 -25.90
N ASP A 386 7.56 20.44 -26.83
CA ASP A 386 7.63 21.86 -26.47
C ASP A 386 6.25 22.40 -26.14
N ILE A 387 6.14 23.12 -25.02
CA ILE A 387 4.90 23.78 -24.61
C ILE A 387 5.01 25.25 -24.99
N LEU A 388 4.19 25.67 -25.96
CA LEU A 388 4.17 27.05 -26.42
C LEU A 388 3.52 27.94 -25.36
N ASN A 389 4.22 29.03 -25.04
CA ASN A 389 3.75 30.02 -24.09
C ASN A 389 2.91 31.08 -24.80
N VAL A 390 1.65 31.21 -24.40
CA VAL A 390 0.87 32.43 -24.65
C VAL A 390 1.21 33.42 -23.53
N GLU A 391 1.68 34.61 -23.88
CA GLU A 391 1.97 35.67 -22.90
C GLU A 391 0.66 36.16 -22.25
N ASN A 392 0.71 36.47 -20.94
CA ASN A 392 -0.39 37.06 -20.16
C ASN A 392 -1.67 36.23 -19.96
N GLU A 393 -1.69 34.94 -20.31
CA GLU A 393 -2.81 34.03 -20.02
C GLU A 393 -2.50 32.99 -18.93
N SER A 394 -3.54 32.54 -18.22
CA SER A 394 -3.43 31.39 -17.33
C SER A 394 -3.03 30.13 -18.11
N LYS A 395 -2.43 29.13 -17.46
CA LYS A 395 -1.91 27.92 -18.14
C LYS A 395 -2.31 26.65 -17.40
N PRO A 396 -2.39 25.50 -18.10
CA PRO A 396 -2.47 24.21 -17.44
C PRO A 396 -1.26 24.00 -16.51
N VAL A 397 -1.51 23.34 -15.38
CA VAL A 397 -0.46 22.89 -14.47
C VAL A 397 0.00 21.51 -14.91
N TRP A 398 1.18 21.46 -15.53
CA TRP A 398 1.76 20.23 -16.08
C TRP A 398 2.39 19.32 -15.03
N ASN A 399 3.00 19.88 -13.99
CA ASN A 399 3.60 19.14 -12.87
C ASN A 399 2.55 18.65 -11.86
N CYS A 400 1.63 17.83 -12.35
CA CYS A 400 0.51 17.27 -11.63
C CYS A 400 0.55 15.74 -11.60
N MET A 401 -0.21 15.13 -10.70
CA MET A 401 -0.47 13.69 -10.71
C MET A 401 -1.97 13.43 -10.79
N TYR A 402 -2.35 12.28 -11.36
CA TYR A 402 -3.72 11.78 -11.41
C TYR A 402 -4.71 12.76 -12.06
N SER A 403 -4.23 13.54 -13.03
CA SER A 403 -5.07 14.23 -14.02
C SER A 403 -5.57 13.22 -15.05
N THR A 404 -6.57 13.62 -15.84
CA THR A 404 -6.96 12.89 -17.05
C THR A 404 -6.50 13.64 -18.28
N CYS A 405 -6.03 12.90 -19.28
CA CYS A 405 -5.75 13.39 -20.63
C CYS A 405 -6.66 12.65 -21.60
N THR A 406 -7.55 13.36 -22.29
CA THR A 406 -8.54 12.76 -23.20
C THR A 406 -8.39 13.33 -24.60
N LYS A 407 -8.04 12.49 -25.58
CA LYS A 407 -8.07 12.86 -27.00
C LYS A 407 -9.49 13.26 -27.42
N ILE A 408 -9.62 14.37 -28.15
CA ILE A 408 -10.86 14.81 -28.79
C ILE A 408 -10.80 14.56 -30.30
N SER A 409 -9.70 14.97 -30.93
CA SER A 409 -9.44 14.83 -32.37
C SER A 409 -7.95 14.51 -32.60
N HIS A 410 -7.52 14.42 -33.86
CA HIS A 410 -6.12 14.15 -34.21
C HIS A 410 -5.13 15.23 -33.71
N ASP A 411 -5.62 16.46 -33.54
CA ASP A 411 -4.87 17.66 -33.21
C ASP A 411 -5.29 18.28 -31.86
N LYS A 412 -6.24 17.68 -31.12
CA LYS A 412 -6.76 18.25 -29.87
C LYS A 412 -6.96 17.23 -28.77
N PHE A 413 -6.65 17.64 -27.55
CA PHE A 413 -6.94 16.89 -26.34
C PHE A 413 -7.36 17.82 -25.20
N ILE A 414 -7.98 17.23 -24.18
CA ILE A 414 -8.31 17.90 -22.92
C ILE A 414 -7.46 17.36 -21.78
N ILE A 415 -6.95 18.27 -20.95
CA ILE A 415 -6.45 17.96 -19.62
C ILE A 415 -7.43 18.48 -18.56
N TYR A 416 -7.76 17.62 -17.58
CA TYR A 416 -8.68 17.96 -16.51
C TYR A 416 -8.27 17.33 -15.18
N GLY A 417 -8.45 18.10 -14.11
CA GLY A 417 -8.19 17.73 -12.72
C GLY A 417 -6.74 17.31 -12.42
N GLY A 418 -6.60 16.49 -11.39
CA GLY A 418 -5.32 16.12 -10.83
C GLY A 418 -4.90 17.03 -9.69
N ARG A 419 -3.69 16.83 -9.20
CA ARG A 419 -3.18 17.53 -8.02
C ARG A 419 -1.67 17.74 -8.03
N ALA A 420 -1.24 18.85 -7.41
CA ALA A 420 0.17 19.09 -7.08
C ALA A 420 0.52 18.59 -5.67
N SER A 421 -0.44 18.47 -4.76
CA SER A 421 -0.30 17.81 -3.47
C SER A 421 -1.67 17.32 -3.01
N PRO A 422 -1.78 16.43 -2.01
CA PRO A 422 -3.09 15.98 -1.51
C PRO A 422 -4.02 17.13 -1.05
N LEU A 423 -3.49 18.33 -0.80
CA LEU A 423 -4.25 19.54 -0.44
C LEU A 423 -4.38 20.58 -1.58
N LYS A 424 -3.70 20.38 -2.70
CA LYS A 424 -3.64 21.34 -3.81
C LYS A 424 -4.11 20.68 -5.11
N PRO A 425 -5.43 20.60 -5.34
CA PRO A 425 -5.94 20.22 -6.66
C PRO A 425 -5.50 21.24 -7.70
N VAL A 426 -5.32 20.79 -8.93
CA VAL A 426 -4.91 21.62 -10.07
C VAL A 426 -5.73 21.23 -11.29
N ASN A 427 -5.71 22.09 -12.33
CA ASN A 427 -6.53 21.90 -13.53
C ASN A 427 -8.01 21.63 -13.19
N SER A 428 -8.52 22.21 -12.10
CA SER A 428 -9.93 22.09 -11.68
C SER A 428 -10.91 22.60 -12.73
N LYS A 429 -10.38 23.36 -13.68
CA LYS A 429 -11.02 23.81 -14.90
C LYS A 429 -10.36 23.09 -16.09
N PRO A 430 -11.15 22.50 -17.01
CA PRO A 430 -10.62 21.73 -18.13
C PRO A 430 -9.93 22.66 -19.12
N TRP A 431 -8.87 22.16 -19.74
CA TRP A 431 -8.09 22.87 -20.72
C TRP A 431 -8.12 22.14 -22.05
N ILE A 432 -8.50 22.82 -23.13
CA ILE A 432 -8.28 22.34 -24.51
C ILE A 432 -6.86 22.74 -24.92
N CYS A 433 -6.11 21.75 -25.40
CA CYS A 433 -4.77 21.91 -25.92
C CYS A 433 -4.71 21.42 -27.37
N LEU A 434 -4.05 22.20 -28.24
CA LEU A 434 -3.75 21.83 -29.61
C LEU A 434 -2.39 21.14 -29.70
N LEU A 435 -2.29 20.20 -30.63
CA LEU A 435 -1.08 19.50 -31.02
C LEU A 435 -0.69 19.94 -32.42
N ASN A 436 0.40 20.69 -32.51
CA ASN A 436 0.96 21.16 -33.77
C ASN A 436 2.12 20.26 -34.15
N TRP A 437 1.92 19.40 -35.15
CA TRP A 437 2.98 18.56 -35.70
C TRP A 437 3.77 19.33 -36.75
N MET A 438 5.10 19.37 -36.62
CA MET A 438 5.97 19.84 -37.70
C MET A 438 6.42 18.62 -38.53
N GLU A 439 5.98 18.55 -39.79
CA GLU A 439 6.22 17.40 -40.67
C GLU A 439 7.71 17.14 -40.94
N GLU A 440 8.54 18.19 -40.95
CA GLU A 440 9.96 18.08 -41.33
C GLU A 440 10.83 17.38 -40.25
N ASP A 441 10.50 17.52 -38.95
CA ASP A 441 11.33 17.00 -37.84
C ASP A 441 10.63 15.95 -36.95
N LYS A 442 9.34 15.69 -37.18
CA LYS A 442 8.47 14.94 -36.24
C LYS A 442 8.59 15.49 -34.81
N VAL A 443 8.76 16.80 -34.68
CA VAL A 443 8.73 17.54 -33.42
C VAL A 443 7.36 18.20 -33.34
N GLY A 444 6.65 17.96 -32.24
CA GLY A 444 5.33 18.50 -32.02
C GLY A 444 5.35 19.49 -30.86
N ASN A 445 4.54 20.54 -30.99
CA ASN A 445 4.38 21.55 -29.95
C ASN A 445 2.95 21.52 -29.40
N ILE A 446 2.81 21.79 -28.11
CA ILE A 446 1.52 21.86 -27.42
C ILE A 446 1.17 23.31 -27.19
N LEU A 447 -0.03 23.72 -27.62
CA LEU A 447 -0.57 25.05 -27.37
C LEU A 447 -1.87 24.94 -26.56
N PRO A 448 -1.88 25.36 -25.28
CA PRO A 448 -3.13 25.56 -24.54
C PRO A 448 -3.92 26.70 -25.17
N VAL A 449 -5.19 26.48 -25.51
CA VAL A 449 -5.99 27.46 -26.26
C VAL A 449 -7.28 27.89 -25.58
N LEU A 450 -7.82 27.09 -24.66
CA LEU A 450 -9.06 27.45 -23.97
C LEU A 450 -9.14 26.78 -22.60
N GLN A 451 -9.45 27.56 -21.57
CA GLN A 451 -9.88 27.06 -20.27
C GLN A 451 -11.40 27.15 -20.15
N GLY A 452 -12.04 26.06 -19.73
CA GLY A 452 -13.48 26.01 -19.45
C GLY A 452 -13.82 26.19 -17.96
N PRO A 453 -15.11 26.30 -17.60
CA PRO A 453 -16.21 26.57 -18.51
C PRO A 453 -16.11 27.99 -19.08
N THR A 454 -16.74 28.22 -20.22
CA THR A 454 -16.73 29.53 -20.89
C THR A 454 -17.83 30.47 -20.40
N SER A 455 -18.83 29.96 -19.68
CA SER A 455 -19.90 30.71 -19.04
C SER A 455 -19.60 30.98 -17.57
N THR A 456 -19.96 32.18 -17.08
CA THR A 456 -19.91 32.50 -15.64
C THR A 456 -21.16 31.99 -14.92
N GLY A 457 -20.99 31.45 -13.71
CA GLY A 457 -22.10 31.00 -12.86
C GLY A 457 -22.69 29.63 -13.22
N GLU A 458 -22.03 28.90 -14.12
CA GLU A 458 -22.39 27.52 -14.45
C GLU A 458 -22.06 26.58 -13.28
N GLN A 459 -22.86 25.52 -13.10
CA GLN A 459 -22.56 24.50 -12.11
C GLN A 459 -21.36 23.68 -12.58
N GLU A 460 -20.35 23.53 -11.72
CA GLU A 460 -19.10 22.86 -12.07
C GLU A 460 -18.85 21.64 -11.16
N PRO A 461 -18.19 20.59 -11.68
CA PRO A 461 -17.73 19.50 -10.83
C PRO A 461 -16.72 20.00 -9.80
N SER A 462 -16.77 19.44 -8.59
CA SER A 462 -15.75 19.72 -7.56
C SER A 462 -14.33 19.40 -8.06
N PRO A 463 -13.29 20.16 -7.66
CA PRO A 463 -11.90 19.85 -7.97
C PRO A 463 -11.55 18.41 -7.57
N ARG A 464 -10.98 17.64 -8.49
CA ARG A 464 -10.85 16.20 -8.32
C ARG A 464 -9.59 15.59 -8.93
N TRP A 465 -9.17 14.45 -8.41
CA TRP A 465 -8.10 13.61 -8.96
C TRP A 465 -8.47 12.14 -8.82
N ARG A 466 -7.73 11.23 -9.49
CA ARG A 466 -8.03 9.78 -9.51
C ARG A 466 -9.47 9.45 -9.99
N HIS A 467 -10.03 10.32 -10.83
CA HIS A 467 -11.29 10.11 -11.55
C HIS A 467 -10.99 9.50 -12.93
N SER A 468 -12.02 9.02 -13.61
CA SER A 468 -11.91 8.63 -15.02
C SER A 468 -12.54 9.70 -15.91
N ALA A 469 -12.01 9.81 -17.13
CA ALA A 469 -12.60 10.63 -18.20
C ALA A 469 -12.52 9.86 -19.52
N VAL A 470 -13.62 9.83 -20.28
CA VAL A 470 -13.69 9.11 -21.56
C VAL A 470 -14.47 9.91 -22.60
N LEU A 471 -13.96 9.94 -23.84
CA LEU A 471 -14.66 10.53 -24.97
C LEU A 471 -15.82 9.61 -25.38
N ILE A 472 -17.06 10.01 -25.07
CA ILE A 472 -18.26 9.20 -25.36
C ILE A 472 -18.83 9.48 -26.76
N LYS A 473 -18.67 10.73 -27.22
CA LYS A 473 -19.02 11.24 -28.57
C LYS A 473 -17.99 12.30 -28.99
N PRO A 474 -17.86 12.69 -30.27
CA PRO A 474 -16.82 13.61 -30.75
C PRO A 474 -16.62 14.91 -29.95
N ASN A 475 -17.66 15.37 -29.25
CA ASN A 475 -17.67 16.62 -28.49
C ASN A 475 -18.13 16.44 -27.03
N LYS A 476 -18.21 15.21 -26.53
CA LYS A 476 -18.75 14.91 -25.20
C LYS A 476 -17.81 13.97 -24.46
N ILE A 477 -17.38 14.40 -23.27
CA ILE A 477 -16.54 13.60 -22.38
C ILE A 477 -17.35 13.30 -21.12
N LEU A 478 -17.39 12.05 -20.71
CA LEU A 478 -17.95 11.66 -19.42
C LEU A 478 -16.85 11.62 -18.37
N ILE A 479 -17.12 12.21 -17.20
CA ILE A 479 -16.25 12.23 -16.03
C ILE A 479 -17.00 11.55 -14.89
N PHE A 480 -16.38 10.54 -14.27
CA PHE A 480 -16.99 9.83 -13.15
C PHE A 480 -16.06 9.74 -11.94
N GLY A 481 -16.63 9.97 -10.75
CA GLY A 481 -16.01 9.73 -9.45
C GLY A 481 -14.74 10.54 -9.16
N GLY A 482 -13.83 9.92 -8.39
CA GLY A 482 -12.57 10.52 -7.95
C GLY A 482 -12.56 10.96 -6.48
N LEU A 483 -11.46 11.59 -6.07
CA LEU A 483 -11.28 12.19 -4.76
C LEU A 483 -11.24 13.71 -4.86
N THR A 484 -11.74 14.39 -3.83
CA THR A 484 -11.56 15.83 -3.64
C THR A 484 -10.85 16.15 -2.32
N ILE A 485 -10.60 17.43 -2.06
CA ILE A 485 -9.98 17.93 -0.83
C ILE A 485 -10.72 17.36 0.39
N GLY A 486 -9.96 16.95 1.42
CA GLY A 486 -10.52 16.33 2.62
C GLY A 486 -10.86 14.84 2.45
N LEU A 487 -10.35 14.20 1.38
CA LEU A 487 -10.55 12.78 1.07
C LEU A 487 -12.03 12.38 0.97
N LYS A 488 -12.87 13.25 0.43
CA LYS A 488 -14.25 12.90 0.08
C LYS A 488 -14.24 12.13 -1.24
N VAL A 489 -14.79 10.93 -1.24
CA VAL A 489 -14.98 10.14 -2.46
C VAL A 489 -16.22 10.64 -3.20
N LEU A 490 -16.09 10.74 -4.51
CA LEU A 490 -17.14 11.24 -5.39
C LEU A 490 -17.79 10.07 -6.13
N GLY A 491 -19.10 10.18 -6.38
CA GLY A 491 -19.89 9.23 -7.16
C GLY A 491 -20.79 9.92 -8.18
N ASP A 492 -20.50 11.20 -8.46
CA ASP A 492 -21.21 12.01 -9.44
C ASP A 492 -20.72 11.70 -10.87
N LEU A 493 -21.63 11.87 -11.84
CA LEU A 493 -21.36 11.74 -13.27
C LEU A 493 -21.55 13.10 -13.94
N TRP A 494 -20.54 13.55 -14.66
CA TRP A 494 -20.55 14.82 -15.38
C TRP A 494 -20.31 14.60 -16.86
N GLU A 495 -21.01 15.38 -17.69
CA GLU A 495 -20.75 15.49 -19.12
C GLU A 495 -20.09 16.84 -19.39
N LEU A 496 -18.91 16.81 -20.00
CA LEU A 496 -18.23 17.97 -20.55
C LEU A 496 -18.58 18.09 -22.03
N ILE A 497 -19.23 19.18 -22.41
CA ILE A 497 -19.71 19.44 -23.77
C ILE A 497 -18.84 20.51 -24.41
N ILE A 498 -18.27 20.19 -25.57
CA ILE A 498 -17.46 21.11 -26.39
C ILE A 498 -18.31 21.56 -27.57
N SER A 499 -18.59 22.85 -27.67
CA SER A 499 -19.32 23.41 -28.82
C SER A 499 -18.41 24.30 -29.64
N VAL A 500 -18.70 24.42 -30.93
CA VAL A 500 -18.02 25.34 -31.84
C VAL A 500 -19.08 26.25 -32.43
N ASP A 501 -18.94 27.55 -32.25
CA ASP A 501 -19.88 28.52 -32.83
C ASP A 501 -19.65 28.70 -34.34
N SER A 502 -20.53 29.46 -35.00
CA SER A 502 -20.43 29.75 -36.43
C SER A 502 -19.15 30.48 -36.85
N ASN A 503 -18.43 31.07 -35.88
CA ASN A 503 -17.17 31.79 -36.09
C ASN A 503 -15.95 30.90 -35.77
N GLY A 504 -16.14 29.61 -35.49
CA GLY A 504 -15.08 28.67 -35.18
C GLY A 504 -14.55 28.77 -33.74
N LYS A 505 -15.22 29.50 -32.85
CA LYS A 505 -14.82 29.66 -31.44
C LYS A 505 -15.33 28.47 -30.63
N ASN A 506 -14.42 27.81 -29.92
CA ASN A 506 -14.79 26.74 -28.99
C ASN A 506 -15.44 27.31 -27.72
N SER A 507 -16.47 26.65 -27.21
CA SER A 507 -17.05 26.84 -25.88
C SER A 507 -17.07 25.53 -25.11
N ILE A 508 -17.01 25.62 -23.78
CA ILE A 508 -16.96 24.47 -22.89
C ILE A 508 -18.05 24.63 -21.84
N HIS A 509 -18.90 23.62 -21.72
CA HIS A 509 -20.03 23.57 -20.81
C HIS A 509 -20.05 22.27 -20.01
N TRP A 510 -20.52 22.36 -18.77
CA TRP A 510 -20.72 21.25 -17.86
C TRP A 510 -22.21 20.93 -17.75
N ASN A 511 -22.51 19.64 -17.75
CA ASN A 511 -23.85 19.13 -17.46
C ASN A 511 -23.74 18.03 -16.41
N GLU A 512 -24.31 18.23 -15.23
CA GLU A 512 -24.40 17.17 -14.23
C GLU A 512 -25.46 16.16 -14.67
N LEU A 513 -25.06 14.91 -14.82
CA LEU A 513 -25.97 13.83 -15.17
C LEU A 513 -26.51 13.23 -13.89
N HIS A 514 -27.60 13.80 -13.39
CA HIS A 514 -28.28 13.27 -12.21
C HIS A 514 -28.78 11.85 -12.46
N THR A 515 -28.50 10.97 -11.51
CA THR A 515 -28.93 9.58 -11.52
C THR A 515 -29.92 9.37 -10.39
N THR A 516 -30.98 8.60 -10.61
CA THR A 516 -31.83 8.16 -9.51
C THR A 516 -31.04 7.20 -8.63
N ASP A 517 -30.87 7.52 -7.34
CA ASP A 517 -29.92 6.88 -6.41
C ASP A 517 -29.97 5.34 -6.32
N SER A 518 -31.05 4.70 -6.78
CA SER A 518 -31.20 3.23 -6.78
C SER A 518 -30.47 2.50 -7.91
N GLU A 519 -30.02 3.18 -8.97
CA GLU A 519 -29.46 2.53 -10.18
C GLU A 519 -28.07 3.04 -10.58
N ALA A 520 -27.25 3.54 -9.66
CA ALA A 520 -25.90 4.05 -9.96
C ALA A 520 -24.77 3.23 -9.30
N PRO A 521 -23.56 3.24 -9.87
CA PRO A 521 -22.37 2.74 -9.18
C PRO A 521 -22.10 3.51 -7.88
N PRO A 522 -21.51 2.88 -6.85
CA PRO A 522 -21.09 3.57 -5.64
C PRO A 522 -20.01 4.62 -5.94
N SER A 523 -19.90 5.61 -5.05
CA SER A 523 -18.77 6.54 -5.01
C SER A 523 -17.45 5.76 -4.99
N CYS A 524 -16.55 6.12 -5.88
CA CYS A 524 -15.24 5.49 -5.96
C CYS A 524 -14.19 6.38 -6.63
N PHE A 525 -12.93 6.09 -6.35
CA PHE A 525 -11.77 6.67 -7.02
C PHE A 525 -10.79 5.58 -7.44
N SER A 526 -9.89 5.90 -8.37
CA SER A 526 -8.93 4.93 -8.92
C SER A 526 -9.60 3.69 -9.52
N HIS A 527 -10.84 3.84 -10.00
CA HIS A 527 -11.45 2.90 -10.93
C HIS A 527 -10.90 3.18 -12.34
N SER A 528 -11.14 2.26 -13.27
CA SER A 528 -10.83 2.46 -14.67
C SER A 528 -12.11 2.63 -15.49
N ALA A 529 -12.01 3.29 -16.64
CA ALA A 529 -13.10 3.40 -17.59
C ALA A 529 -12.62 3.09 -19.02
N ALA A 530 -13.49 2.48 -19.83
CA ALA A 530 -13.29 2.24 -21.25
C ALA A 530 -14.60 2.49 -22.01
N VAL A 531 -14.54 2.81 -23.31
CA VAL A 531 -15.72 3.14 -24.11
C VAL A 531 -15.80 2.26 -25.35
N GLU A 532 -17.02 1.79 -25.65
CA GLU A 532 -17.39 1.15 -26.92
C GLU A 532 -18.82 1.59 -27.26
N ASN A 533 -19.08 2.02 -28.50
CA ASN A 533 -20.44 2.29 -29.02
C ASN A 533 -21.31 3.15 -28.08
N GLU A 534 -20.85 4.36 -27.76
CA GLU A 534 -21.53 5.30 -26.83
C GLU A 534 -21.85 4.73 -25.43
N THR A 535 -21.18 3.63 -25.05
CA THR A 535 -21.29 2.99 -23.75
C THR A 535 -19.96 3.11 -23.02
N MET A 536 -19.99 3.76 -21.86
CA MET A 536 -18.87 3.76 -20.91
C MET A 536 -18.97 2.54 -20.01
N TYR A 537 -17.89 1.80 -19.87
CA TYR A 537 -17.72 0.72 -18.91
C TYR A 537 -16.81 1.22 -17.79
N ILE A 538 -17.24 1.09 -16.54
CA ILE A 538 -16.40 1.36 -15.36
C ILE A 538 -16.21 0.08 -14.56
N SER A 539 -15.00 -0.10 -14.02
CA SER A 539 -14.67 -1.28 -13.22
C SER A 539 -13.78 -0.94 -12.04
N GLY A 540 -14.00 -1.66 -10.94
CA GLY A 540 -13.23 -1.53 -9.70
C GLY A 540 -13.24 -0.13 -9.08
N GLY A 541 -12.16 0.22 -8.38
CA GLY A 541 -12.03 1.45 -7.61
C GLY A 541 -12.09 1.22 -6.10
N LEU A 542 -11.68 2.23 -5.33
CA LEU A 542 -11.76 2.24 -3.87
C LEU A 542 -12.94 3.13 -3.44
N ASN A 543 -13.84 2.58 -2.63
CA ASN A 543 -15.06 3.28 -2.20
C ASN A 543 -14.91 4.02 -0.85
N ASP A 544 -16.00 4.65 -0.39
CA ASP A 544 -16.10 5.30 0.93
C ASP A 544 -15.95 4.33 2.12
N ASN A 545 -16.03 3.02 1.90
CA ASN A 545 -15.72 2.02 2.93
C ASN A 545 -14.23 1.63 2.93
N ILE A 546 -13.40 2.26 2.09
CA ILE A 546 -11.98 1.93 1.89
C ILE A 546 -11.82 0.47 1.44
N LEU A 547 -12.77 -0.01 0.64
CA LEU A 547 -12.75 -1.36 0.08
C LEU A 547 -12.59 -1.29 -1.45
N PRO A 548 -11.69 -2.10 -2.02
CA PRO A 548 -11.63 -2.29 -3.47
C PRO A 548 -12.93 -2.93 -3.96
N LEU A 549 -13.43 -2.47 -5.11
CA LEU A 549 -14.70 -2.91 -5.67
C LEU A 549 -14.49 -4.02 -6.72
N ASP A 550 -15.44 -4.96 -6.79
CA ASP A 550 -15.51 -6.10 -7.71
C ASP A 550 -16.58 -5.92 -8.80
N HIS A 551 -17.05 -4.69 -8.99
CA HIS A 551 -18.17 -4.39 -9.87
C HIS A 551 -17.73 -4.04 -11.30
N LEU A 552 -18.65 -4.28 -12.24
CA LEU A 552 -18.63 -3.76 -13.60
C LEU A 552 -19.96 -3.05 -13.86
N TRP A 553 -19.91 -1.80 -14.30
CA TRP A 553 -21.09 -1.00 -14.64
C TRP A 553 -20.95 -0.41 -16.03
N THR A 554 -22.08 -0.22 -16.69
CA THR A 554 -22.16 0.50 -17.96
C THR A 554 -23.00 1.75 -17.82
N TYR A 555 -22.60 2.85 -18.46
CA TYR A 555 -23.45 4.00 -18.72
C TYR A 555 -23.61 4.18 -20.23
N HIS A 556 -24.85 4.11 -20.71
CA HIS A 556 -25.18 4.41 -22.11
C HIS A 556 -25.96 5.72 -22.18
N THR A 557 -25.64 6.61 -23.12
CA THR A 557 -26.20 7.97 -23.17
C THR A 557 -27.73 8.05 -23.27
N LEU A 558 -28.38 7.01 -23.79
CA LEU A 558 -29.85 6.91 -23.88
C LEU A 558 -30.51 6.10 -22.76
N VAL A 559 -29.77 5.21 -22.10
CA VAL A 559 -30.34 4.20 -21.17
C VAL A 559 -29.93 4.46 -19.72
N GLY A 560 -28.87 5.23 -19.51
CA GLY A 560 -28.30 5.46 -18.18
C GLY A 560 -27.44 4.29 -17.71
N TRP A 561 -27.35 4.14 -16.40
CA TRP A 561 -26.52 3.15 -15.73
C TRP A 561 -27.13 1.75 -15.76
N LYS A 562 -26.27 0.73 -15.81
CA LYS A 562 -26.65 -0.67 -15.64
C LYS A 562 -25.51 -1.44 -15.00
N LYS A 563 -25.82 -2.20 -13.95
CA LYS A 563 -24.87 -3.14 -13.35
C LYS A 563 -24.73 -4.39 -14.21
N ILE A 564 -23.50 -4.78 -14.49
CA ILE A 564 -23.19 -6.01 -15.21
C ILE A 564 -22.76 -7.08 -14.22
N LYS A 565 -23.37 -8.26 -14.32
CA LYS A 565 -22.97 -9.44 -13.54
C LYS A 565 -22.03 -10.29 -14.39
N THR A 566 -20.82 -10.51 -13.89
CA THR A 566 -19.82 -11.35 -14.53
C THR A 566 -19.85 -12.78 -13.99
N VAL A 567 -19.26 -13.71 -14.74
CA VAL A 567 -19.13 -15.12 -14.34
C VAL A 567 -17.70 -15.60 -14.59
N PRO A 568 -16.90 -15.91 -13.54
CA PRO A 568 -17.16 -15.63 -12.13
C PRO A 568 -17.26 -14.12 -11.82
N SER A 569 -17.63 -13.77 -10.58
CA SER A 569 -17.51 -12.38 -10.10
C SER A 569 -16.07 -11.88 -10.26
N LEU A 570 -15.88 -10.60 -10.57
CA LEU A 570 -14.55 -10.02 -10.68
C LEU A 570 -13.82 -10.09 -9.33
N ASN A 571 -12.50 -10.19 -9.40
CA ASN A 571 -11.68 -9.95 -8.23
C ASN A 571 -11.62 -8.44 -7.94
N PRO A 572 -11.90 -8.01 -6.69
CA PRO A 572 -11.96 -6.59 -6.35
C PRO A 572 -10.60 -5.93 -6.55
N ARG A 573 -10.55 -4.72 -7.11
CA ARG A 573 -9.28 -4.00 -7.38
C ARG A 573 -9.46 -2.49 -7.54
N TYR A 574 -8.36 -1.75 -7.42
CA TYR A 574 -8.27 -0.34 -7.81
C TYR A 574 -6.86 0.01 -8.28
N GLY A 575 -6.70 1.14 -8.98
CA GLY A 575 -5.42 1.60 -9.52
C GLY A 575 -4.99 0.87 -10.80
N HIS A 576 -5.93 0.18 -11.45
CA HIS A 576 -5.74 -0.53 -12.72
C HIS A 576 -6.15 0.33 -13.92
N THR A 577 -5.80 -0.14 -15.11
CA THR A 577 -6.18 0.47 -16.40
C THR A 577 -7.12 -0.47 -17.17
N SER A 578 -7.90 0.06 -18.12
CA SER A 578 -8.82 -0.76 -18.92
C SER A 578 -8.93 -0.37 -20.38
N HIS A 579 -9.12 -1.36 -21.24
CA HIS A 579 -9.22 -1.20 -22.69
C HIS A 579 -10.27 -2.15 -23.29
N ILE A 580 -10.95 -1.73 -24.35
CA ILE A 580 -11.84 -2.61 -25.11
C ILE A 580 -11.20 -2.92 -26.47
N THR A 581 -11.15 -4.20 -26.78
CA THR A 581 -10.60 -4.77 -28.01
C THR A 581 -11.66 -4.85 -29.13
N PRO A 582 -11.27 -4.89 -30.42
CA PRO A 582 -12.20 -5.04 -31.54
C PRO A 582 -13.08 -6.30 -31.48
N ASP A 583 -12.61 -7.38 -30.86
CA ASP A 583 -13.38 -8.62 -30.68
C ASP A 583 -14.28 -8.59 -29.42
N ARG A 584 -14.48 -7.41 -28.85
CA ARG A 584 -15.37 -7.12 -27.72
C ARG A 584 -14.95 -7.80 -26.42
N LYS A 585 -13.64 -7.76 -26.12
CA LYS A 585 -13.10 -8.10 -24.80
C LYS A 585 -12.70 -6.83 -24.05
N LEU A 586 -13.11 -6.72 -22.80
CA LEU A 586 -12.64 -5.71 -21.86
C LEU A 586 -11.43 -6.25 -21.10
N LEU A 587 -10.29 -5.60 -21.27
CA LEU A 587 -9.03 -5.90 -20.59
C LEU A 587 -8.94 -5.02 -19.34
N LEU A 588 -8.62 -5.60 -18.18
CA LEU A 588 -8.27 -4.89 -16.96
C LEU A 588 -6.83 -5.24 -16.59
N LEU A 589 -5.94 -4.25 -16.55
CA LEU A 589 -4.51 -4.44 -16.34
C LEU A 589 -4.05 -3.81 -15.01
N GLY A 590 -3.46 -4.63 -14.15
CA GLY A 590 -2.85 -4.23 -12.90
C GLY A 590 -3.85 -3.84 -11.82
N GLY A 591 -3.40 -2.92 -10.96
CA GLY A 591 -4.06 -2.47 -9.75
C GLY A 591 -3.58 -3.22 -8.51
N VAL A 592 -4.19 -2.92 -7.37
CA VAL A 592 -3.97 -3.62 -6.09
C VAL A 592 -5.30 -4.11 -5.52
N ASN A 593 -5.24 -5.16 -4.70
CA ASN A 593 -6.42 -5.74 -4.06
C ASN A 593 -6.14 -6.20 -2.61
N ILE A 594 -7.22 -6.60 -1.93
CA ILE A 594 -7.18 -7.10 -0.54
C ILE A 594 -6.54 -8.48 -0.38
N ASN A 595 -6.23 -9.18 -1.47
CA ASN A 595 -5.69 -10.52 -1.42
C ASN A 595 -4.17 -10.45 -1.30
N GLU A 596 -3.64 -10.77 -0.12
CA GLU A 596 -2.20 -10.71 0.11
C GLU A 596 -1.40 -11.67 -0.78
N ARG A 597 -2.02 -12.71 -1.34
CA ARG A 597 -1.33 -13.75 -2.12
C ARG A 597 -1.23 -13.45 -3.60
N ASN A 598 -2.15 -12.65 -4.13
CA ASN A 598 -2.25 -12.43 -5.57
C ASN A 598 -2.71 -11.02 -5.88
N GLN A 599 -1.72 -10.17 -6.14
CA GLN A 599 -1.99 -8.84 -6.67
C GLN A 599 -2.46 -8.94 -8.13
N PRO A 600 -3.39 -8.08 -8.57
CA PRO A 600 -3.94 -8.10 -9.91
C PRO A 600 -2.89 -8.07 -11.05
N GLY A 601 -2.94 -9.08 -11.93
CA GLY A 601 -2.22 -9.11 -13.20
C GLY A 601 -3.08 -8.60 -14.35
N LEU A 602 -3.49 -9.48 -15.26
CA LEU A 602 -4.39 -9.17 -16.38
C LEU A 602 -5.73 -9.89 -16.19
N THR A 603 -6.84 -9.21 -16.41
CA THR A 603 -8.17 -9.81 -16.47
C THR A 603 -8.80 -9.54 -17.83
N ILE A 604 -9.37 -10.55 -18.45
CA ILE A 604 -10.08 -10.46 -19.73
C ILE A 604 -11.55 -10.80 -19.49
N ILE A 605 -12.44 -9.91 -19.91
CA ILE A 605 -13.89 -10.06 -19.80
C ILE A 605 -14.48 -10.09 -21.21
N CYS A 606 -15.13 -11.19 -21.60
CA CYS A 606 -15.86 -11.23 -22.87
C CYS A 606 -17.15 -10.42 -22.74
N LEU A 607 -17.30 -9.29 -23.44
CA LEU A 607 -18.48 -8.42 -23.31
C LEU A 607 -19.77 -9.02 -23.89
N LYS A 608 -19.68 -10.14 -24.62
CA LYS A 608 -20.86 -10.87 -25.13
C LYS A 608 -21.45 -11.82 -24.08
N SER A 609 -20.61 -12.47 -23.28
CA SER A 609 -21.02 -13.49 -22.30
C SER A 609 -20.79 -13.08 -20.84
N PHE A 610 -20.03 -12.02 -20.61
CA PHE A 610 -19.51 -11.57 -19.32
C PHE A 610 -18.69 -12.63 -18.56
N VAL A 611 -18.10 -13.55 -19.32
CA VAL A 611 -17.14 -14.53 -18.79
C VAL A 611 -15.82 -13.83 -18.47
N VAL A 612 -15.28 -14.11 -17.29
CA VAL A 612 -14.04 -13.54 -16.76
C VAL A 612 -12.93 -14.57 -16.81
N THR A 613 -11.74 -14.15 -17.22
CA THR A 613 -10.52 -14.96 -17.11
C THR A 613 -9.40 -14.09 -16.56
N ASP A 614 -8.77 -14.55 -15.49
CA ASP A 614 -7.65 -13.88 -14.83
C ASP A 614 -6.33 -14.55 -15.21
N TYR A 615 -5.29 -13.74 -15.31
CA TYR A 615 -3.95 -14.14 -15.70
C TYR A 615 -2.91 -13.47 -14.81
N SER A 616 -1.84 -14.22 -14.52
CA SER A 616 -0.68 -13.69 -13.83
C SER A 616 0.27 -13.02 -14.82
N LEU A 617 0.85 -11.89 -14.39
CA LEU A 617 1.96 -11.24 -15.07
C LEU A 617 3.26 -11.34 -14.26
N MET A 618 3.23 -12.10 -13.16
CA MET A 618 4.43 -12.42 -12.42
C MET A 618 5.31 -13.34 -13.27
N PRO A 619 6.57 -12.97 -13.51
CA PRO A 619 7.48 -13.81 -14.25
C PRO A 619 7.75 -15.11 -13.50
N THR A 620 7.92 -16.20 -14.24
CA THR A 620 8.23 -17.52 -13.68
C THR A 620 9.69 -17.66 -13.25
N GLU A 621 10.56 -16.72 -13.65
CA GLU A 621 12.00 -16.74 -13.41
C GLU A 621 12.43 -15.66 -12.41
N LEU A 622 13.37 -16.00 -11.52
CA LEU A 622 13.89 -15.12 -10.46
C LEU A 622 14.69 -13.91 -10.97
N GLU A 623 15.28 -13.99 -12.18
CA GLU A 623 16.12 -12.93 -12.77
C GLU A 623 15.35 -11.88 -13.56
N TYR A 624 14.02 -11.98 -13.61
CA TYR A 624 13.21 -11.05 -14.39
C TYR A 624 13.12 -9.66 -13.72
N PRO A 625 13.08 -8.57 -14.52
CA PRO A 625 12.92 -7.22 -13.99
C PRO A 625 11.66 -7.07 -13.13
N THR A 626 11.75 -6.17 -12.14
CA THR A 626 10.61 -5.83 -11.31
C THR A 626 9.64 -4.95 -12.10
N LEU A 627 8.36 -5.36 -12.15
CA LEU A 627 7.31 -4.61 -12.83
C LEU A 627 6.19 -4.27 -11.86
N MET A 628 6.04 -2.98 -11.54
CA MET A 628 4.94 -2.48 -10.73
C MET A 628 3.72 -2.18 -11.59
N LEU A 629 2.62 -2.88 -11.35
CA LEU A 629 1.38 -2.76 -12.11
C LEU A 629 0.37 -1.84 -11.42
N HIS A 630 0.83 -0.85 -10.66
CA HIS A 630 0.01 0.19 -10.05
C HIS A 630 0.61 1.56 -10.30
N ASN A 631 -0.23 2.59 -10.31
CA ASN A 631 0.12 3.95 -10.74
C ASN A 631 0.73 4.03 -12.16
N HIS A 632 0.58 2.97 -12.97
CA HIS A 632 0.99 2.94 -14.38
C HIS A 632 -0.12 3.50 -15.27
N SER A 633 0.23 3.84 -16.50
CA SER A 633 -0.74 3.94 -17.60
C SER A 633 -0.56 2.77 -18.55
N SER A 634 -1.55 2.50 -19.40
CA SER A 634 -1.38 1.54 -20.49
C SER A 634 -2.13 1.95 -21.73
N ILE A 635 -1.68 1.49 -22.88
CA ILE A 635 -2.29 1.70 -24.19
C ILE A 635 -2.49 0.36 -24.88
N TYR A 636 -3.70 0.10 -25.36
CA TYR A 636 -3.99 -1.05 -26.22
C TYR A 636 -3.76 -0.70 -27.69
N GLN A 637 -3.02 -1.57 -28.39
CA GLN A 637 -2.71 -1.41 -29.80
C GLN A 637 -3.44 -2.45 -30.66
N ASN A 638 -4.38 -1.96 -31.48
CA ASN A 638 -5.28 -2.80 -32.27
C ASN A 638 -4.55 -3.71 -33.28
N LYS A 639 -3.55 -3.18 -33.99
CA LYS A 639 -2.87 -3.90 -35.07
C LYS A 639 -2.08 -5.11 -34.59
N GLU A 640 -1.57 -5.04 -33.38
CA GLU A 640 -0.70 -6.08 -32.79
C GLU A 640 -1.41 -6.95 -31.77
N ASN A 641 -2.66 -6.61 -31.40
CA ASN A 641 -3.36 -7.20 -30.26
C ASN A 641 -2.49 -7.20 -29.00
N SER A 642 -1.95 -6.04 -28.64
CA SER A 642 -0.96 -5.89 -27.56
C SER A 642 -1.28 -4.72 -26.64
N LEU A 643 -0.78 -4.79 -25.41
CA LEU A 643 -0.77 -3.72 -24.43
C LEU A 643 0.64 -3.18 -24.25
N TYR A 644 0.78 -1.86 -24.25
CA TYR A 644 1.98 -1.15 -23.81
C TYR A 644 1.74 -0.64 -22.39
N ILE A 645 2.56 -1.07 -21.44
CA ILE A 645 2.53 -0.67 -20.03
C ILE A 645 3.58 0.43 -19.85
N ILE A 646 3.13 1.60 -19.41
CA ILE A 646 3.91 2.83 -19.44
C ILE A 646 4.09 3.35 -18.01
N GLY A 647 5.34 3.43 -17.59
CA GLY A 647 5.73 3.79 -16.23
C GLY A 647 5.04 2.90 -15.19
N GLY A 648 4.78 3.47 -14.01
CA GLY A 648 4.30 2.73 -12.84
C GLY A 648 5.36 2.67 -11.75
N GLY A 649 4.91 2.45 -10.51
CA GLY A 649 5.76 2.50 -9.34
C GLY A 649 5.15 3.23 -8.15
N GLY A 650 6.00 3.55 -7.18
CA GLY A 650 5.62 4.26 -5.97
C GLY A 650 6.75 4.37 -4.95
N ASN A 651 6.45 4.88 -3.76
CA ASN A 651 7.46 5.15 -2.73
C ASN A 651 7.84 3.93 -1.87
N CYS A 652 7.12 2.81 -2.00
CA CYS A 652 7.40 1.52 -1.38
C CYS A 652 7.64 1.64 0.13
N PHE A 653 6.73 2.30 0.83
CA PHE A 653 6.81 2.56 2.26
C PHE A 653 8.10 3.32 2.66
N SER A 654 8.99 2.70 3.42
CA SER A 654 10.30 3.24 3.80
C SER A 654 11.45 2.61 3.00
N PHE A 655 11.13 1.73 2.03
CA PHE A 655 12.12 0.94 1.32
C PHE A 655 12.82 1.72 0.20
N GLY A 656 12.15 2.75 -0.31
CA GLY A 656 12.65 3.68 -1.32
C GLY A 656 11.75 3.70 -2.55
N THR A 657 11.74 4.82 -3.26
CA THR A 657 10.94 4.94 -4.48
C THR A 657 11.43 3.98 -5.55
N TYR A 658 10.51 3.24 -6.14
CA TYR A 658 10.74 2.41 -7.32
C TYR A 658 9.94 2.96 -8.50
N LEU A 659 10.57 3.00 -9.67
CA LEU A 659 9.99 3.44 -10.93
C LEU A 659 10.24 2.33 -11.95
N ASN A 660 9.20 1.88 -12.65
CA ASN A 660 9.41 1.04 -13.82
C ASN A 660 10.27 1.81 -14.82
N HIS A 661 11.38 1.22 -15.25
CA HIS A 661 12.39 1.93 -16.03
C HIS A 661 12.01 2.01 -17.51
N TYR A 662 11.64 0.88 -18.10
CA TYR A 662 11.25 0.77 -19.50
C TYR A 662 9.73 0.63 -19.68
N VAL A 663 9.25 1.07 -20.84
CA VAL A 663 7.92 0.66 -21.33
C VAL A 663 7.94 -0.84 -21.58
N VAL A 664 6.85 -1.52 -21.21
CA VAL A 664 6.70 -2.97 -21.35
C VAL A 664 5.66 -3.30 -22.42
N HIS A 665 5.99 -4.23 -23.30
CA HIS A 665 5.10 -4.81 -24.30
C HIS A 665 4.52 -6.14 -23.79
N LEU A 666 3.20 -6.26 -23.83
CA LEU A 666 2.44 -7.45 -23.44
C LEU A 666 1.56 -7.87 -24.62
N LYS A 667 1.82 -9.05 -25.20
CA LYS A 667 1.00 -9.60 -26.28
C LYS A 667 -0.20 -10.35 -25.71
N ILE A 668 -1.41 -10.09 -26.23
CA ILE A 668 -2.69 -10.62 -25.72
C ILE A 668 -3.16 -11.82 -26.53
#